data_AF-A0A1D8G1M9-F1
#
_entry.id   AF-A0A1D8G1M9-F1
#
_cell.length_a   1.000
_cell.length_b   1.000
_cell.length_c   1.000
_cell.angle_alpha   90.00
_cell.angle_beta   90.00
_cell.angle_gamma   90.00
#
_symmetry.space_group_name_H-M   'P 1'
#
loop_
_entity.id
_entity.type
_entity.pdbx_description
1 polymer ?
#
loop_
_entity_poly.entity_id
_entity_poly.type
_entity_poly.pdbx_seq_one_letter_code
_entity_poly.pdbx_strand_id
1 'polypeptide(L)'
;MVTLQELRDLRLGKLGTAVSHWEQMVRKLTALAQGGDGGANAADFAAKVKAADWKGDNATVTKAFTTRTAQQFTDILTEARSIHAVLRDAHTALAGHQRSLTSAVDRWHAEKISFDSGGRAYGGSRHADNSATAEHVPPERLQAAATEIAAILEAASEADRIASRALHRHARSTHDFDETGYRSLKDADRAQGLADLNAALQLAGKGPDMTDAELERFNTLVRQHRDNPAFAENFATRLGSVGSLELWRELAGGPHEGPRAGRARAELLADTQKFLGTTLATASHGTSPAMTSWKSGVIAAGDDRIGAYGPYGFQVSSALMRHGTWDTGFLTSYGTKLIEFERSDPGYGGTKNLWSLSPQQQLDYPRSDSPLTAGDPMHGFLQALSHNPEASLDFFHGETGGRNGLHEISNFDYLVDKSSESDHPRVWPTDFNGKTPGYEHLGHALEAATLGYPHDAVNPRTPALDTPHHAQERESRLTLMDRLVRYYGDSETIDQQDGIRPSLARMAAGHIDSLNYSVANFGDSGEMSGRDLVYEKDRYHLKDFDRGASRSFLRALAGDPDAYETLSSAQQLYGTSMMAAAGSAAHAESIGLQSIYMHGAFDEARSEAIGKEFADDAERRNHELEKQAAWRGYVTSAVVGAGVGVGTALVTGTGVGAILIPVAIETVGGAVETHVETQTMDWLKANEHDNSTEAIKTMDDAHIAGENRAMTPLLAWAKSQGLAPHEVSELSSNAESMYVKGGNFSDTDNGRR
;
A
#
# COMPACT_ATOMS: atom_id res chain seq x y z
N MET A 1 -7.29 -14.62 -18.27
CA MET A 1 -6.33 -13.76 -17.54
C MET A 1 -4.96 -14.04 -18.12
N VAL A 2 -4.16 -13.01 -18.34
CA VAL A 2 -2.77 -13.12 -18.80
C VAL A 2 -1.94 -13.78 -17.70
N THR A 3 -1.18 -14.80 -18.06
CA THR A 3 -0.26 -15.51 -17.16
C THR A 3 1.11 -14.82 -17.07
N LEU A 4 1.90 -15.15 -16.05
CA LEU A 4 3.27 -14.64 -15.91
C LEU A 4 4.10 -14.96 -17.14
N GLN A 5 4.02 -16.20 -17.63
CA GLN A 5 4.77 -16.63 -18.80
C GLN A 5 4.33 -15.88 -20.06
N GLU A 6 3.03 -15.71 -20.29
CA GLU A 6 2.52 -14.98 -21.47
C GLU A 6 2.97 -13.52 -21.47
N LEU A 7 2.92 -12.82 -20.33
CA LEU A 7 3.36 -11.42 -20.25
C LEU A 7 4.88 -11.29 -20.40
N ARG A 8 5.65 -12.17 -19.74
CA ARG A 8 7.11 -12.17 -19.84
C ARG A 8 7.58 -12.45 -21.28
N ASP A 9 6.96 -13.41 -21.94
CA ASP A 9 7.36 -13.85 -23.27
C ASP A 9 6.65 -13.03 -24.40
N LEU A 10 5.86 -12.03 -24.03
CA LEU A 10 5.09 -11.19 -24.95
C LEU A 10 6.00 -10.48 -25.96
N ARG A 11 5.77 -10.77 -27.26
CA ARG A 11 6.55 -10.22 -28.38
C ARG A 11 6.03 -8.86 -28.83
N LEU A 12 6.40 -7.82 -28.10
CA LEU A 12 5.99 -6.43 -28.36
C LEU A 12 6.39 -5.92 -29.76
N GLY A 13 7.48 -6.43 -30.36
CA GLY A 13 7.94 -5.99 -31.68
C GLY A 13 6.92 -6.18 -32.82
N LYS A 14 6.13 -7.25 -32.79
CA LYS A 14 5.06 -7.46 -33.79
C LYS A 14 3.92 -6.45 -33.61
N LEU A 15 3.54 -6.19 -32.36
CA LEU A 15 2.52 -5.20 -32.03
C LEU A 15 2.99 -3.79 -32.40
N GLY A 16 4.26 -3.45 -32.13
CA GLY A 16 4.87 -2.19 -32.56
C GLY A 16 4.88 -2.02 -34.09
N THR A 17 5.16 -3.09 -34.84
CA THR A 17 5.07 -3.08 -36.31
C THR A 17 3.63 -2.82 -36.77
N ALA A 18 2.64 -3.43 -36.14
CA ALA A 18 1.23 -3.18 -36.44
C ALA A 18 0.84 -1.72 -36.16
N VAL A 19 1.32 -1.14 -35.05
CA VAL A 19 1.13 0.29 -34.74
C VAL A 19 1.68 1.16 -35.87
N SER A 20 2.92 0.95 -36.30
CA SER A 20 3.53 1.72 -37.39
C SER A 20 2.79 1.56 -38.74
N HIS A 21 2.29 0.35 -39.04
CA HIS A 21 1.51 0.12 -40.26
C HIS A 21 0.17 0.86 -40.22
N TRP A 22 -0.54 0.83 -39.10
CA TRP A 22 -1.80 1.57 -38.93
C TRP A 22 -1.59 3.08 -38.92
N GLU A 23 -0.48 3.57 -38.38
CA GLU A 23 -0.09 4.99 -38.49
C GLU A 23 0.08 5.40 -39.97
N GLN A 24 0.76 4.57 -40.78
CA GLN A 24 0.88 4.81 -42.21
C GLN A 24 -0.47 4.74 -42.94
N MET A 25 -1.35 3.81 -42.54
CA MET A 25 -2.71 3.72 -43.09
C MET A 25 -3.49 5.02 -42.81
N VAL A 26 -3.45 5.52 -41.58
CA VAL A 26 -4.09 6.78 -41.19
C VAL A 26 -3.56 7.95 -42.02
N ARG A 27 -2.24 8.04 -42.26
CA ARG A 27 -1.66 9.07 -43.14
C ARG A 27 -2.22 9.00 -44.56
N LYS A 28 -2.24 7.80 -45.16
CA LYS A 28 -2.76 7.59 -46.52
C LYS A 28 -4.27 7.88 -46.63
N LEU A 29 -5.06 7.41 -45.67
CA LEU A 29 -6.50 7.67 -45.64
C LEU A 29 -6.81 9.14 -45.37
N THR A 30 -5.97 9.85 -44.60
CA THR A 30 -6.10 11.30 -44.41
C THR A 30 -5.94 12.02 -45.75
N ALA A 31 -4.90 11.68 -46.53
CA ALA A 31 -4.71 12.25 -47.87
C ALA A 31 -5.90 11.97 -48.80
N LEU A 32 -6.41 10.73 -48.82
CA LEU A 32 -7.55 10.35 -49.66
C LEU A 32 -8.87 11.00 -49.23
N ALA A 33 -9.12 11.12 -47.92
CA ALA A 33 -10.38 11.64 -47.40
C ALA A 33 -10.40 13.18 -47.38
N GLN A 34 -9.31 13.80 -46.95
CA GLN A 34 -9.23 15.21 -46.57
C GLN A 34 -8.24 16.02 -47.43
N GLY A 35 -7.40 15.37 -48.24
CA GLY A 35 -6.37 16.02 -49.04
C GLY A 35 -5.08 16.32 -48.25
N GLY A 36 -4.28 17.25 -48.78
CA GLY A 36 -3.03 17.74 -48.14
C GLY A 36 -1.74 17.38 -48.88
N ASP A 37 -1.78 16.50 -49.87
CA ASP A 37 -0.65 16.08 -50.70
C ASP A 37 -0.70 16.65 -52.14
N GLY A 38 -1.67 17.51 -52.42
CA GLY A 38 -1.93 18.06 -53.76
C GLY A 38 -2.64 17.09 -54.71
N GLY A 39 -3.01 15.88 -54.25
CA GLY A 39 -3.77 14.88 -54.99
C GLY A 39 -5.29 15.07 -54.93
N ALA A 40 -6.00 14.27 -55.72
CA ALA A 40 -7.47 14.21 -55.67
C ALA A 40 -7.93 13.55 -54.35
N ASN A 41 -8.91 14.16 -53.68
CA ASN A 41 -9.45 13.66 -52.42
C ASN A 41 -11.00 13.71 -52.41
N ALA A 42 -11.57 12.95 -51.48
CA ALA A 42 -13.01 12.77 -51.36
C ALA A 42 -13.75 14.05 -50.94
N ALA A 43 -13.19 14.83 -50.00
CA ALA A 43 -13.77 16.08 -49.53
C ALA A 43 -13.93 17.10 -50.68
N ASP A 44 -12.88 17.29 -51.49
CA ASP A 44 -12.91 18.17 -52.65
C ASP A 44 -13.90 17.71 -53.71
N PHE A 45 -13.97 16.40 -53.96
CA PHE A 45 -14.92 15.84 -54.92
C PHE A 45 -16.37 16.07 -54.47
N ALA A 46 -16.66 15.84 -53.18
CA ALA A 46 -17.96 16.13 -52.59
C ALA A 46 -18.31 17.63 -52.66
N ALA A 47 -17.36 18.51 -52.37
CA ALA A 47 -17.55 19.96 -52.46
C ALA A 47 -17.89 20.39 -53.90
N LYS A 48 -17.15 19.89 -54.89
CA LYS A 48 -17.38 20.16 -56.32
C LYS A 48 -18.75 19.67 -56.77
N VAL A 49 -19.15 18.46 -56.38
CA VAL A 49 -20.45 17.88 -56.76
C VAL A 49 -21.62 18.58 -56.07
N LYS A 50 -21.46 19.04 -54.83
CA LYS A 50 -22.44 19.90 -54.14
C LYS A 50 -22.60 21.26 -54.84
N ALA A 51 -21.51 21.84 -55.34
CA ALA A 51 -21.51 23.12 -56.05
C ALA A 51 -21.99 23.02 -57.52
N ALA A 52 -22.03 21.83 -58.11
CA ALA A 52 -22.38 21.64 -59.52
C ALA A 52 -23.88 21.92 -59.78
N ASP A 53 -24.20 22.68 -60.83
CA ASP A 53 -25.59 23.01 -61.22
C ASP A 53 -26.25 21.98 -62.16
N TRP A 54 -25.89 20.70 -62.00
CA TRP A 54 -26.46 19.61 -62.81
C TRP A 54 -27.97 19.46 -62.56
N LYS A 55 -28.74 19.20 -63.62
CA LYS A 55 -30.21 19.04 -63.61
C LYS A 55 -30.62 17.66 -64.17
N GLY A 56 -31.82 17.22 -63.78
CA GLY A 56 -32.41 15.94 -64.20
C GLY A 56 -32.20 14.80 -63.19
N ASP A 57 -32.92 13.69 -63.37
CA ASP A 57 -32.99 12.59 -62.39
C ASP A 57 -31.62 11.97 -62.06
N ASN A 58 -30.76 11.81 -63.07
CA ASN A 58 -29.39 11.30 -62.88
C ASN A 58 -28.51 12.23 -62.04
N ALA A 59 -28.76 13.54 -62.06
CA ALA A 59 -28.00 14.49 -61.25
C ALA A 59 -28.27 14.28 -59.76
N THR A 60 -29.53 14.03 -59.37
CA THR A 60 -29.92 13.74 -57.99
C THR A 60 -29.22 12.47 -57.48
N VAL A 61 -29.29 11.38 -58.24
CA VAL A 61 -28.67 10.09 -57.87
C VAL A 61 -27.15 10.23 -57.75
N THR A 62 -26.50 10.86 -58.74
CA THR A 62 -25.03 11.00 -58.76
C THR A 62 -24.52 11.87 -57.61
N LYS A 63 -25.24 12.96 -57.27
CA LYS A 63 -24.90 13.84 -56.14
C LYS A 63 -24.97 13.10 -54.81
N ALA A 64 -26.06 12.36 -54.59
CA ALA A 64 -26.26 11.57 -53.38
C ALA A 64 -25.20 10.46 -53.27
N PHE A 65 -25.01 9.68 -54.33
CA PHE A 65 -23.99 8.63 -54.38
C PHE A 65 -22.59 9.18 -54.08
N THR A 66 -22.18 10.25 -54.76
CA THR A 66 -20.85 10.85 -54.55
C THR A 66 -20.66 11.33 -53.12
N THR A 67 -21.66 12.02 -52.55
CA THR A 67 -21.57 12.54 -51.19
C THR A 67 -21.49 11.40 -50.18
N ARG A 68 -22.25 10.32 -50.39
CA ARG A 68 -22.19 9.12 -49.54
C ARG A 68 -20.84 8.43 -49.66
N THR A 69 -20.31 8.25 -50.87
CA THR A 69 -18.98 7.67 -51.08
C THR A 69 -17.90 8.49 -50.39
N ALA A 70 -17.95 9.83 -50.49
CA ALA A 70 -16.99 10.68 -49.78
C ALA A 70 -17.09 10.57 -48.26
N GLN A 71 -18.31 10.39 -47.72
CA GLN A 71 -18.52 10.10 -46.31
C GLN A 71 -17.84 8.79 -45.89
N GLN A 72 -17.92 7.74 -46.71
CA GLN A 72 -17.26 6.46 -46.41
C GLN A 72 -15.74 6.57 -46.29
N PHE A 73 -15.09 7.50 -47.00
CA PHE A 73 -13.66 7.81 -46.79
C PHE A 73 -13.38 8.49 -45.44
N THR A 74 -14.35 9.24 -44.91
CA THR A 74 -14.26 9.83 -43.56
C THR A 74 -14.49 8.76 -42.49
N ASP A 75 -15.42 7.86 -42.72
CA ASP A 75 -15.76 6.77 -41.80
C ASP A 75 -14.57 5.79 -41.67
N ILE A 76 -13.99 5.32 -42.79
CA ILE A 76 -12.79 4.46 -42.76
C ILE A 76 -11.59 5.16 -42.11
N LEU A 77 -11.42 6.47 -42.30
CA LEU A 77 -10.37 7.23 -41.64
C LEU A 77 -10.59 7.28 -40.12
N THR A 78 -11.84 7.41 -39.68
CA THR A 78 -12.22 7.41 -38.27
C THR A 78 -11.92 6.06 -37.63
N GLU A 79 -12.31 4.97 -38.29
CA GLU A 79 -12.03 3.61 -37.83
C GLU A 79 -10.51 3.32 -37.80
N ALA A 80 -9.77 3.68 -38.86
CA ALA A 80 -8.32 3.50 -38.91
C ALA A 80 -7.60 4.28 -37.80
N ARG A 81 -8.04 5.51 -37.49
CA ARG A 81 -7.53 6.30 -36.36
C ARG A 81 -7.82 5.59 -35.04
N SER A 82 -9.00 5.00 -34.89
CA SER A 82 -9.35 4.26 -33.70
C SER A 82 -8.49 3.02 -33.50
N ILE A 83 -8.34 2.19 -34.54
CA ILE A 83 -7.50 0.98 -34.48
C ILE A 83 -6.06 1.37 -34.13
N HIS A 84 -5.51 2.40 -34.77
CA HIS A 84 -4.17 2.90 -34.46
C HIS A 84 -4.04 3.33 -33.00
N ALA A 85 -4.97 4.14 -32.49
CA ALA A 85 -4.93 4.63 -31.11
C ALA A 85 -5.00 3.48 -30.08
N VAL A 86 -5.91 2.53 -30.27
CA VAL A 86 -6.06 1.36 -29.40
C VAL A 86 -4.78 0.51 -29.42
N LEU A 87 -4.23 0.19 -30.59
CA LEU A 87 -3.01 -0.61 -30.70
C LEU A 87 -1.80 0.10 -30.06
N ARG A 88 -1.65 1.41 -30.29
CA ARG A 88 -0.55 2.20 -29.72
C ARG A 88 -0.59 2.21 -28.20
N ASP A 89 -1.76 2.47 -27.64
CA ASP A 89 -1.94 2.57 -26.19
C ASP A 89 -1.81 1.19 -25.53
N ALA A 90 -2.38 0.14 -26.14
CA ALA A 90 -2.20 -1.24 -25.69
C ALA A 90 -0.73 -1.67 -25.72
N HIS A 91 0.01 -1.34 -26.79
CA HIS A 91 1.44 -1.58 -26.87
C HIS A 91 2.19 -0.90 -25.72
N THR A 92 1.88 0.37 -25.45
CA THR A 92 2.51 1.16 -24.39
C THR A 92 2.22 0.58 -23.00
N ALA A 93 0.96 0.24 -22.73
CA ALA A 93 0.53 -0.34 -21.46
C ALA A 93 1.18 -1.71 -21.22
N LEU A 94 1.07 -2.64 -22.18
CA LEU A 94 1.64 -3.98 -22.07
C LEU A 94 3.17 -3.95 -21.93
N ALA A 95 3.86 -3.03 -22.62
CA ALA A 95 5.30 -2.81 -22.44
C ALA A 95 5.65 -2.25 -21.05
N GLY A 96 4.77 -1.45 -20.45
CA GLY A 96 4.88 -1.02 -19.06
C GLY A 96 4.77 -2.21 -18.11
N HIS A 97 3.68 -2.99 -18.22
CA HIS A 97 3.44 -4.13 -17.35
C HIS A 97 4.48 -5.24 -17.49
N GLN A 98 4.98 -5.52 -18.70
CA GLN A 98 6.09 -6.47 -18.90
C GLN A 98 7.35 -6.01 -18.16
N ARG A 99 7.70 -4.72 -18.22
CA ARG A 99 8.84 -4.18 -17.46
C ARG A 99 8.64 -4.27 -15.96
N SER A 100 7.45 -3.90 -15.46
CA SER A 100 7.09 -4.05 -14.05
C SER A 100 7.19 -5.51 -13.59
N LEU A 101 6.70 -6.45 -14.41
CA LEU A 101 6.80 -7.88 -14.13
C LEU A 101 8.26 -8.33 -14.04
N THR A 102 9.09 -7.98 -15.02
CA THR A 102 10.53 -8.32 -15.01
C THR A 102 11.20 -7.75 -13.76
N SER A 103 10.99 -6.46 -13.45
CA SER A 103 11.54 -5.84 -12.24
C SER A 103 11.07 -6.54 -10.96
N ALA A 104 9.79 -6.85 -10.83
CA ALA A 104 9.25 -7.54 -9.66
C ALA A 104 9.86 -8.94 -9.53
N VAL A 105 9.88 -9.73 -10.61
CA VAL A 105 10.47 -11.06 -10.65
C VAL A 105 11.95 -11.04 -10.28
N ASP A 106 12.73 -10.11 -10.84
CA ASP A 106 14.17 -9.97 -10.54
C ASP A 106 14.42 -9.63 -9.06
N ARG A 107 13.60 -8.74 -8.48
CA ARG A 107 13.68 -8.40 -7.04
C ARG A 107 13.38 -9.60 -6.16
N TRP A 108 12.26 -10.29 -6.39
CA TRP A 108 11.86 -11.46 -5.61
C TRP A 108 12.85 -12.63 -5.78
N HIS A 109 13.45 -12.78 -6.97
CA HIS A 109 14.53 -13.75 -7.19
C HIS A 109 15.79 -13.44 -6.38
N ALA A 110 16.14 -12.16 -6.19
CA ALA A 110 17.25 -11.77 -5.31
C ALA A 110 17.00 -12.20 -3.86
N GLU A 111 15.74 -12.37 -3.48
CA GLU A 111 15.27 -12.85 -2.18
C GLU A 111 14.91 -14.34 -2.17
N LYS A 112 15.40 -15.11 -3.16
CA LYS A 112 15.20 -16.58 -3.26
C LYS A 112 13.74 -17.00 -3.50
N ILE A 113 12.87 -16.08 -3.89
CA ILE A 113 11.50 -16.38 -4.31
C ILE A 113 11.48 -16.59 -5.82
N SER A 114 10.81 -17.65 -6.27
CA SER A 114 10.58 -17.95 -7.67
C SER A 114 9.09 -18.10 -7.94
N PHE A 115 8.71 -18.00 -9.22
CA PHE A 115 7.31 -18.07 -9.63
C PHE A 115 7.08 -19.19 -10.63
N ASP A 116 5.88 -19.77 -10.63
CA ASP A 116 5.43 -20.66 -11.68
C ASP A 116 4.86 -19.88 -12.87
N SER A 117 4.45 -20.58 -13.93
CA SER A 117 3.87 -19.93 -15.11
C SER A 117 2.62 -19.11 -14.80
N GLY A 118 1.88 -19.46 -13.74
CA GLY A 118 0.68 -18.77 -13.29
C GLY A 118 0.92 -17.60 -12.34
N GLY A 119 2.17 -17.37 -11.91
CA GLY A 119 2.52 -16.32 -10.96
C GLY A 119 2.43 -16.74 -9.49
N ARG A 120 2.28 -18.04 -9.19
CA ARG A 120 2.35 -18.54 -7.81
C ARG A 120 3.80 -18.51 -7.32
N ALA A 121 4.03 -17.89 -6.17
CA ALA A 121 5.34 -17.82 -5.52
C ALA A 121 5.72 -19.13 -4.80
N TYR A 122 7.01 -19.47 -4.79
CA TYR A 122 7.61 -20.54 -4.00
C TYR A 122 9.07 -20.23 -3.65
N GLY A 123 9.58 -20.78 -2.54
CA GLY A 123 10.97 -20.61 -2.11
C GLY A 123 11.93 -21.58 -2.81
N GLY A 124 13.11 -21.08 -3.20
CA GLY A 124 14.25 -21.87 -3.67
C GLY A 124 14.28 -22.24 -5.16
N SER A 125 15.50 -22.27 -5.70
CA SER A 125 15.83 -22.61 -7.10
C SER A 125 15.63 -24.10 -7.39
N ARG A 126 14.80 -24.45 -8.38
CA ARG A 126 14.83 -25.81 -8.95
C ARG A 126 16.15 -26.03 -9.68
N HIS A 127 16.99 -26.94 -9.18
CA HIS A 127 18.08 -27.51 -9.97
C HIS A 127 17.51 -28.30 -11.16
N ALA A 128 18.24 -28.34 -12.27
CA ALA A 128 17.83 -29.06 -13.49
C ALA A 128 17.66 -30.58 -13.29
N ASP A 129 18.07 -31.12 -12.14
CA ASP A 129 17.96 -32.52 -11.74
C ASP A 129 16.73 -32.82 -10.83
N ASN A 130 15.84 -31.85 -10.62
CA ASN A 130 14.68 -31.95 -9.72
C ASN A 130 15.01 -32.25 -8.24
N SER A 131 16.27 -32.13 -7.80
CA SER A 131 16.58 -32.12 -6.37
C SER A 131 16.23 -30.74 -5.80
N ALA A 132 15.22 -30.71 -4.94
CA ALA A 132 14.80 -29.48 -4.27
C ALA A 132 15.55 -29.34 -2.94
N THR A 133 16.39 -28.32 -2.81
CA THR A 133 16.63 -27.70 -1.51
C THR A 133 15.70 -26.50 -1.43
N ALA A 134 14.51 -26.70 -0.86
CA ALA A 134 13.62 -25.59 -0.55
C ALA A 134 14.28 -24.79 0.57
N GLU A 135 15.01 -23.73 0.19
CA GLU A 135 15.35 -22.67 1.12
C GLU A 135 14.03 -22.03 1.51
N HIS A 136 13.81 -21.86 2.81
CA HIS A 136 12.51 -21.41 3.23
C HIS A 136 12.37 -19.93 3.10
N VAL A 137 11.27 -19.60 2.46
CA VAL A 137 10.76 -18.25 2.35
C VAL A 137 9.49 -18.20 3.21
N PRO A 138 9.37 -17.23 4.13
CA PRO A 138 8.19 -17.10 4.94
C PRO A 138 6.90 -16.98 4.10
N PRO A 139 5.78 -17.60 4.52
CA PRO A 139 4.52 -17.54 3.79
C PRO A 139 4.04 -16.13 3.47
N GLU A 140 4.26 -15.16 4.36
CA GLU A 140 3.92 -13.75 4.15
C GLU A 140 4.74 -13.12 3.02
N ARG A 141 6.03 -13.48 2.89
CA ARG A 141 6.86 -13.03 1.76
C ARG A 141 6.41 -13.67 0.45
N LEU A 142 6.05 -14.95 0.47
CA LEU A 142 5.47 -15.63 -0.70
C LEU A 142 4.12 -15.01 -1.10
N GLN A 143 3.28 -14.66 -0.12
CA GLN A 143 2.00 -14.02 -0.35
C GLN A 143 2.18 -12.59 -0.86
N ALA A 144 3.14 -11.84 -0.32
CA ALA A 144 3.50 -10.51 -0.80
C ALA A 144 3.93 -10.55 -2.28
N ALA A 145 4.84 -11.48 -2.59
CA ALA A 145 5.32 -11.72 -3.94
C ALA A 145 4.19 -12.13 -4.90
N ALA A 146 3.35 -13.08 -4.51
CA ALA A 146 2.21 -13.52 -5.30
C ALA A 146 1.20 -12.38 -5.52
N THR A 147 0.97 -11.53 -4.52
CA THR A 147 0.07 -10.38 -4.59
C THR A 147 0.58 -9.32 -5.56
N GLU A 148 1.87 -8.99 -5.52
CA GLU A 148 2.48 -8.07 -6.47
C GLU A 148 2.36 -8.57 -7.91
N ILE A 149 2.74 -9.83 -8.15
CA ILE A 149 2.65 -10.43 -9.47
C ILE A 149 1.21 -10.48 -9.96
N ALA A 150 0.26 -10.89 -9.10
CA ALA A 150 -1.16 -10.91 -9.44
C ALA A 150 -1.68 -9.51 -9.81
N ALA A 151 -1.26 -8.46 -9.12
CA ALA A 151 -1.65 -7.08 -9.44
C ALA A 151 -1.13 -6.65 -10.83
N ILE A 152 0.13 -6.97 -11.16
CA ILE A 152 0.70 -6.67 -12.48
C ILE A 152 -0.01 -7.45 -13.59
N LEU A 153 -0.29 -8.73 -13.36
CA LEU A 153 -0.99 -9.59 -14.33
C LEU A 153 -2.45 -9.18 -14.52
N GLU A 154 -3.13 -8.73 -13.47
CA GLU A 154 -4.48 -8.17 -13.55
C GLU A 154 -4.48 -6.90 -14.41
N ALA A 155 -3.55 -5.97 -14.17
CA ALA A 155 -3.45 -4.74 -14.96
C ALA A 155 -3.13 -5.02 -16.44
N ALA A 156 -2.25 -5.98 -16.72
CA ALA A 156 -1.97 -6.42 -18.09
C ALA A 156 -3.19 -7.09 -18.75
N SER A 157 -3.92 -7.92 -18.00
CA SER A 157 -5.16 -8.57 -18.46
C SER A 157 -6.23 -7.54 -18.81
N GLU A 158 -6.32 -6.46 -18.03
CA GLU A 158 -7.27 -5.38 -18.27
C GLU A 158 -6.95 -4.63 -19.56
N ALA A 159 -5.69 -4.24 -19.77
CA ALA A 159 -5.25 -3.60 -21.01
C ALA A 159 -5.53 -4.49 -22.24
N ASP A 160 -5.25 -5.79 -22.16
CA ASP A 160 -5.53 -6.76 -23.22
C ASP A 160 -7.04 -6.89 -23.49
N ARG A 161 -7.85 -7.05 -22.43
CA ARG A 161 -9.32 -7.16 -22.53
C ARG A 161 -9.92 -5.95 -23.23
N ILE A 162 -9.55 -4.73 -22.80
CA ILE A 162 -10.07 -3.48 -23.37
C ILE A 162 -9.69 -3.39 -24.85
N ALA A 163 -8.41 -3.64 -25.18
CA ALA A 163 -7.91 -3.57 -26.54
C ALA A 163 -8.58 -4.61 -27.44
N SER A 164 -8.66 -5.85 -26.97
CA SER A 164 -9.30 -6.96 -27.68
C SER A 164 -10.76 -6.67 -27.97
N ARG A 165 -11.56 -6.23 -26.97
CA ARG A 165 -12.97 -5.86 -27.19
C ARG A 165 -13.13 -4.71 -28.17
N ALA A 166 -12.26 -3.70 -28.09
CA ALA A 166 -12.28 -2.56 -29.01
C ALA A 166 -11.95 -2.96 -30.45
N LEU A 167 -10.95 -3.82 -30.67
CA LEU A 167 -10.56 -4.30 -31.99
C LEU A 167 -11.60 -5.27 -32.57
N HIS A 168 -12.15 -6.17 -31.76
CA HIS A 168 -13.23 -7.07 -32.20
C HIS A 168 -14.46 -6.30 -32.63
N ARG A 169 -14.77 -5.17 -31.99
CA ARG A 169 -15.87 -4.29 -32.40
C ARG A 169 -15.68 -3.79 -33.84
N HIS A 170 -14.50 -3.26 -34.16
CA HIS A 170 -14.17 -2.82 -35.52
C HIS A 170 -14.27 -3.97 -36.54
N ALA A 171 -13.91 -5.19 -36.12
CA ALA A 171 -14.00 -6.37 -36.97
C ALA A 171 -15.42 -6.97 -37.14
N ARG A 172 -16.47 -6.44 -36.49
CA ARG A 172 -17.83 -7.04 -36.54
C ARG A 172 -18.52 -6.85 -37.88
N SER A 173 -18.29 -5.72 -38.54
CA SER A 173 -18.96 -5.36 -39.78
C SER A 173 -18.13 -5.81 -40.98
N THR A 174 -18.77 -6.48 -41.94
CA THR A 174 -18.13 -6.90 -43.19
C THR A 174 -18.25 -5.87 -44.32
N HIS A 175 -19.16 -4.91 -44.18
CA HIS A 175 -19.58 -4.03 -45.29
C HIS A 175 -19.64 -2.54 -44.93
N ASP A 176 -19.65 -2.19 -43.64
CA ASP A 176 -19.76 -0.80 -43.17
C ASP A 176 -18.63 -0.46 -42.19
N PHE A 177 -18.03 0.73 -42.35
CA PHE A 177 -17.03 1.25 -41.42
C PHE A 177 -17.68 1.87 -40.18
N ASP A 178 -17.03 1.74 -39.02
CA ASP A 178 -17.52 2.33 -37.77
C ASP A 178 -17.33 3.87 -37.80
N GLU A 179 -18.45 4.59 -37.90
CA GLU A 179 -18.46 6.06 -37.81
C GLU A 179 -18.11 6.57 -36.40
N THR A 180 -18.07 5.69 -35.40
CA THR A 180 -17.71 6.00 -34.03
C THR A 180 -16.38 5.35 -33.63
N GLY A 181 -15.31 6.14 -33.64
CA GLY A 181 -13.98 5.69 -33.23
C GLY A 181 -13.66 5.94 -31.75
N TYR A 182 -12.71 5.17 -31.22
CA TYR A 182 -12.03 5.45 -29.95
C TYR A 182 -10.81 6.34 -30.17
N ARG A 183 -10.59 7.31 -29.28
CA ARG A 183 -9.40 8.17 -29.33
C ARG A 183 -8.19 7.61 -28.58
N SER A 184 -8.42 6.63 -27.71
CA SER A 184 -7.41 5.99 -26.86
C SER A 184 -7.97 4.71 -26.26
N LEU A 185 -7.10 3.93 -25.61
CA LEU A 185 -7.53 2.78 -24.81
C LEU A 185 -8.47 3.21 -23.67
N LYS A 186 -8.21 4.36 -23.03
CA LYS A 186 -9.07 4.94 -21.99
C LYS A 186 -10.46 5.32 -22.49
N ASP A 187 -10.58 5.84 -23.72
CA ASP A 187 -11.89 6.13 -24.33
C ASP A 187 -12.66 4.84 -24.69
N ALA A 188 -11.93 3.80 -25.09
CA ALA A 188 -12.49 2.47 -25.31
C ALA A 188 -13.02 1.84 -24.03
N ASP A 189 -12.24 1.89 -22.95
CA ASP A 189 -12.66 1.45 -21.61
C ASP A 189 -13.93 2.18 -21.17
N ARG A 190 -13.92 3.52 -21.18
CA ARG A 190 -15.09 4.36 -20.86
C ARG A 190 -16.37 3.88 -21.59
N ALA A 191 -16.27 3.64 -22.90
CA ALA A 191 -17.41 3.20 -23.70
C ALA A 191 -17.84 1.76 -23.37
N GLN A 192 -16.90 0.86 -23.07
CA GLN A 192 -17.17 -0.51 -22.66
C GLN A 192 -17.90 -0.55 -21.31
N GLY A 193 -17.46 0.25 -20.34
CA GLY A 193 -18.16 0.41 -19.06
C GLY A 193 -19.61 0.83 -19.25
N LEU A 194 -19.87 1.87 -20.04
CA LEU A 194 -21.24 2.32 -20.33
C LEU A 194 -22.10 1.25 -21.04
N ALA A 195 -21.50 0.42 -21.89
CA ALA A 195 -22.20 -0.68 -22.55
C ALA A 195 -22.59 -1.81 -21.58
N ASP A 196 -21.74 -2.08 -20.59
CA ASP A 196 -21.93 -3.16 -19.61
C ASP A 196 -22.74 -2.73 -18.38
N LEU A 197 -22.90 -1.41 -18.16
CA LEU A 197 -23.62 -0.80 -17.04
C LEU A 197 -25.01 -1.38 -16.79
N ASN A 198 -25.83 -1.49 -17.84
CA ASN A 198 -27.21 -1.98 -17.69
C ASN A 198 -27.24 -3.45 -17.24
N ALA A 199 -26.27 -4.28 -17.66
CA ALA A 199 -26.19 -5.66 -17.20
C ALA A 199 -25.80 -5.74 -15.72
N ALA A 200 -24.87 -4.88 -15.27
CA ALA A 200 -24.49 -4.80 -13.86
C ALA A 200 -25.68 -4.34 -12.99
N LEU A 201 -26.43 -3.32 -13.43
CA LEU A 201 -27.62 -2.83 -12.71
C LEU A 201 -28.77 -3.85 -12.70
N GLN A 202 -28.97 -4.59 -13.78
CA GLN A 202 -29.97 -5.67 -13.83
C GLN A 202 -29.64 -6.80 -12.86
N LEU A 203 -28.36 -7.15 -12.73
CA LEU A 203 -27.91 -8.12 -11.73
C LEU A 203 -28.09 -7.54 -10.32
N ALA A 204 -27.60 -6.33 -10.05
CA ALA A 204 -27.76 -5.65 -8.78
C ALA A 204 -29.23 -5.56 -8.32
N GLY A 205 -30.17 -5.30 -9.24
CA GLY A 205 -31.60 -5.25 -8.96
C GLY A 205 -32.23 -6.58 -8.52
N LYS A 206 -31.52 -7.71 -8.66
CA LYS A 206 -31.92 -9.01 -8.08
C LYS A 206 -31.51 -9.15 -6.62
N GLY A 207 -30.55 -8.34 -6.14
CA GLY A 207 -30.04 -8.39 -4.77
C GLY A 207 -29.75 -9.83 -4.30
N PRO A 208 -30.40 -10.30 -3.22
CA PRO A 208 -30.14 -11.62 -2.64
C PRO A 208 -30.62 -12.78 -3.54
N ASP A 209 -31.46 -12.53 -4.54
CA ASP A 209 -31.95 -13.55 -5.48
C ASP A 209 -30.93 -13.93 -6.56
N MET A 210 -29.76 -13.28 -6.61
CA MET A 210 -28.68 -13.66 -7.53
C MET A 210 -28.16 -15.06 -7.23
N THR A 211 -28.28 -15.97 -8.19
CA THR A 211 -27.60 -17.28 -8.16
C THR A 211 -26.07 -17.13 -8.09
N ASP A 212 -25.33 -18.19 -7.77
CA ASP A 212 -23.85 -18.13 -7.72
C ASP A 212 -23.24 -17.73 -9.06
N ALA A 213 -23.78 -18.26 -10.18
CA ALA A 213 -23.33 -17.88 -11.52
C ALA A 213 -23.65 -16.41 -11.85
N GLU A 214 -24.76 -15.88 -11.34
CA GLU A 214 -25.12 -14.47 -11.52
C GLU A 214 -24.28 -13.54 -10.65
N LEU A 215 -23.96 -13.95 -9.42
CA LEU A 215 -23.05 -13.20 -8.56
C LEU A 215 -21.62 -13.21 -9.10
N GLU A 216 -21.14 -14.34 -9.63
CA GLU A 216 -19.86 -14.42 -10.34
C GLU A 216 -19.83 -13.50 -11.57
N ARG A 217 -20.94 -13.46 -12.33
CA ARG A 217 -21.08 -12.52 -13.45
C ARG A 217 -21.10 -11.08 -12.98
N PHE A 218 -21.79 -10.77 -11.89
CA PHE A 218 -21.81 -9.43 -11.29
C PHE A 218 -20.40 -9.01 -10.88
N ASN A 219 -19.71 -9.86 -10.11
CA ASN A 219 -18.32 -9.66 -9.69
C ASN A 219 -17.40 -9.43 -10.89
N THR A 220 -17.58 -10.19 -11.98
CA THR A 220 -16.82 -10.00 -13.22
C THR A 220 -17.04 -8.59 -13.80
N LEU A 221 -18.29 -8.12 -13.86
CA LEU A 221 -18.61 -6.80 -14.41
C LEU A 221 -18.05 -5.67 -13.54
N VAL A 222 -18.29 -5.71 -12.22
CA VAL A 222 -17.78 -4.67 -11.32
C VAL A 222 -16.26 -4.71 -11.21
N ARG A 223 -15.62 -5.89 -11.24
CA ARG A 223 -14.16 -6.02 -11.28
C ARG A 223 -13.58 -5.38 -12.54
N GLN A 224 -14.14 -5.68 -13.71
CA GLN A 224 -13.62 -5.20 -15.01
C GLN A 224 -13.76 -3.69 -15.21
N HIS A 225 -14.65 -3.03 -14.46
CA HIS A 225 -14.94 -1.62 -14.60
C HIS A 225 -14.74 -0.84 -13.30
N ARG A 226 -14.05 -1.44 -12.31
CA ARG A 226 -13.85 -0.87 -10.96
C ARG A 226 -13.17 0.49 -11.00
N ASP A 227 -12.22 0.67 -11.92
CA ASP A 227 -11.41 1.87 -12.11
C ASP A 227 -11.90 2.74 -13.28
N ASN A 228 -13.05 2.41 -13.88
CA ASN A 228 -13.66 3.17 -14.97
C ASN A 228 -14.63 4.22 -14.39
N PRO A 229 -14.27 5.52 -14.39
CA PRO A 229 -15.07 6.53 -13.70
C PRO A 229 -16.47 6.71 -14.28
N ALA A 230 -16.63 6.49 -15.59
CA ALA A 230 -17.94 6.61 -16.23
C ALA A 230 -18.87 5.47 -15.83
N PHE A 231 -18.36 4.24 -15.71
CA PHE A 231 -19.15 3.12 -15.17
C PHE A 231 -19.46 3.35 -13.69
N ALA A 232 -18.43 3.60 -12.88
CA ALA A 232 -18.53 3.73 -11.44
C ALA A 232 -19.53 4.82 -11.01
N GLU A 233 -19.41 6.03 -11.55
CA GLU A 233 -20.34 7.13 -11.28
C GLU A 233 -21.77 6.81 -11.70
N ASN A 234 -21.97 6.29 -12.92
CA ASN A 234 -23.33 5.95 -13.38
C ASN A 234 -23.93 4.77 -12.60
N PHE A 235 -23.11 3.83 -12.16
CA PHE A 235 -23.56 2.71 -11.34
C PHE A 235 -24.00 3.18 -9.95
N ALA A 236 -23.15 3.94 -9.25
CA ALA A 236 -23.44 4.49 -7.93
C ALA A 236 -24.68 5.40 -7.94
N THR A 237 -24.75 6.35 -8.88
CA THR A 237 -25.88 7.30 -8.95
C THR A 237 -27.20 6.65 -9.32
N ARG A 238 -27.20 5.59 -10.14
CA ARG A 238 -28.43 4.86 -10.50
C ARG A 238 -28.91 3.91 -9.41
N LEU A 239 -28.02 3.37 -8.59
CA LEU A 239 -28.41 2.69 -7.35
C LEU A 239 -28.93 3.70 -6.31
N GLY A 240 -28.35 4.90 -6.28
CA GLY A 240 -28.61 5.90 -5.24
C GLY A 240 -27.83 5.59 -3.95
N SER A 241 -27.76 6.56 -3.04
CA SER A 241 -26.97 6.43 -1.81
C SER A 241 -27.44 5.27 -0.92
N VAL A 242 -28.73 5.28 -0.57
CA VAL A 242 -29.34 4.24 0.26
C VAL A 242 -29.38 2.91 -0.49
N GLY A 243 -29.72 2.91 -1.78
CA GLY A 243 -29.76 1.70 -2.59
C GLY A 243 -28.40 1.00 -2.73
N SER A 244 -27.28 1.75 -2.76
CA SER A 244 -25.94 1.17 -2.68
C SER A 244 -25.69 0.41 -1.37
N LEU A 245 -26.14 0.95 -0.24
CA LEU A 245 -26.01 0.31 1.07
C LEU A 245 -26.96 -0.88 1.21
N GLU A 246 -28.20 -0.75 0.74
CA GLU A 246 -29.19 -1.83 0.76
C GLU A 246 -28.74 -3.03 -0.07
N LEU A 247 -28.16 -2.80 -1.25
CA LEU A 247 -27.59 -3.86 -2.09
C LEU A 247 -26.57 -4.70 -1.31
N TRP A 248 -25.61 -4.06 -0.64
CA TRP A 248 -24.60 -4.79 0.12
C TRP A 248 -25.19 -5.50 1.33
N ARG A 249 -26.00 -4.81 2.13
CA ARG A 249 -26.68 -5.40 3.30
C ARG A 249 -27.45 -6.66 2.90
N GLU A 250 -28.18 -6.62 1.80
CA GLU A 250 -28.98 -7.77 1.34
C GLU A 250 -28.12 -8.94 0.89
N LEU A 251 -27.03 -8.68 0.17
CA LEU A 251 -26.09 -9.72 -0.27
C LEU A 251 -25.31 -10.32 0.89
N ALA A 252 -24.90 -9.50 1.87
CA ALA A 252 -24.02 -9.90 2.96
C ALA A 252 -24.72 -10.73 4.05
N GLY A 253 -26.06 -10.68 4.13
CA GLY A 253 -26.81 -11.45 5.13
C GLY A 253 -28.31 -11.17 5.22
N GLY A 254 -28.82 -10.13 4.54
CA GLY A 254 -30.25 -9.82 4.48
C GLY A 254 -30.90 -9.47 5.84
N PRO A 255 -32.20 -9.10 5.85
CA PRO A 255 -32.93 -8.80 7.08
C PRO A 255 -33.51 -10.03 7.82
N HIS A 256 -33.45 -11.25 7.27
CA HIS A 256 -34.11 -12.46 7.83
C HIS A 256 -33.21 -13.70 7.77
N GLU A 257 -33.49 -14.66 8.66
CA GLU A 257 -32.81 -15.96 8.85
C GLU A 257 -32.67 -16.79 7.56
N GLY A 258 -31.66 -16.50 6.75
CA GLY A 258 -31.20 -17.40 5.70
C GLY A 258 -30.17 -18.40 6.25
N PRO A 259 -30.07 -19.63 5.70
CA PRO A 259 -28.93 -20.49 5.99
C PRO A 259 -27.64 -19.77 5.59
N ARG A 260 -26.61 -19.88 6.43
CA ARG A 260 -25.30 -19.26 6.19
C ARG A 260 -24.81 -19.61 4.78
N ALA A 261 -24.20 -18.64 4.12
CA ALA A 261 -23.55 -18.87 2.84
C ALA A 261 -22.59 -20.06 2.95
N GLY A 262 -22.75 -21.04 2.06
CA GLY A 262 -21.76 -22.10 1.90
C GLY A 262 -20.40 -21.50 1.49
N ARG A 263 -19.31 -22.24 1.68
CA ARG A 263 -17.94 -21.75 1.41
C ARG A 263 -17.79 -21.06 0.05
N ALA A 264 -18.30 -21.68 -1.02
CA ALA A 264 -18.21 -21.12 -2.38
C ALA A 264 -18.96 -19.79 -2.53
N ARG A 265 -20.17 -19.66 -1.93
CA ARG A 265 -20.91 -18.40 -1.93
C ARG A 265 -20.19 -17.33 -1.11
N ALA A 266 -19.60 -17.70 0.02
CA ALA A 266 -18.85 -16.76 0.86
C ALA A 266 -17.62 -16.20 0.15
N GLU A 267 -16.92 -17.03 -0.66
CA GLU A 267 -15.83 -16.57 -1.53
C GLU A 267 -16.34 -15.57 -2.59
N LEU A 268 -17.48 -15.84 -3.23
CA LEU A 268 -18.11 -14.88 -4.16
C LEU A 268 -18.54 -13.58 -3.46
N LEU A 269 -19.04 -13.63 -2.22
CA LEU A 269 -19.43 -12.43 -1.47
C LEU A 269 -18.22 -11.60 -1.02
N ALA A 270 -17.08 -12.23 -0.72
CA ALA A 270 -15.82 -11.54 -0.49
C ALA A 270 -15.37 -10.77 -1.73
N ASP A 271 -15.44 -11.41 -2.91
CA ASP A 271 -15.19 -10.76 -4.20
C ASP A 271 -16.18 -9.60 -4.44
N THR A 272 -17.46 -9.79 -4.11
CA THR A 272 -18.46 -8.73 -4.21
C THR A 272 -18.11 -7.54 -3.33
N GLN A 273 -17.79 -7.76 -2.05
CA GLN A 273 -17.40 -6.69 -1.11
C GLN A 273 -16.23 -5.87 -1.69
N LYS A 274 -15.20 -6.57 -2.16
CA LYS A 274 -13.99 -5.97 -2.73
C LYS A 274 -14.28 -5.18 -4.01
N PHE A 275 -14.93 -5.79 -4.99
CA PHE A 275 -15.12 -5.15 -6.30
C PHE A 275 -16.22 -4.09 -6.30
N LEU A 276 -17.27 -4.26 -5.49
CA LEU A 276 -18.26 -3.21 -5.25
C LEU A 276 -17.61 -2.04 -4.50
N GLY A 277 -16.89 -2.31 -3.41
CA GLY A 277 -16.19 -1.29 -2.62
C GLY A 277 -15.22 -0.46 -3.47
N THR A 278 -14.36 -1.11 -4.25
CA THR A 278 -13.43 -0.40 -5.17
C THR A 278 -14.14 0.39 -6.27
N THR A 279 -15.25 -0.13 -6.83
CA THR A 279 -16.07 0.62 -7.79
C THR A 279 -16.66 1.88 -7.16
N LEU A 280 -17.20 1.80 -5.94
CA LEU A 280 -17.76 2.94 -5.22
C LEU A 280 -16.66 3.93 -4.78
N ALA A 281 -15.47 3.43 -4.43
CA ALA A 281 -14.30 4.26 -4.17
C ALA A 281 -13.97 5.11 -5.40
N THR A 282 -13.89 4.51 -6.60
CA THR A 282 -13.71 5.26 -7.85
C THR A 282 -14.86 6.24 -8.12
N ALA A 283 -16.11 5.85 -7.85
CA ALA A 283 -17.25 6.75 -8.00
C ALA A 283 -17.17 7.99 -7.09
N SER A 284 -16.64 7.84 -5.86
CA SER A 284 -16.57 8.92 -4.87
C SER A 284 -15.74 10.13 -5.33
N HIS A 285 -14.80 9.94 -6.27
CA HIS A 285 -14.03 11.02 -6.90
C HIS A 285 -14.85 11.85 -7.91
N GLY A 286 -16.05 11.40 -8.28
CA GLY A 286 -16.95 12.12 -9.16
C GLY A 286 -17.45 13.43 -8.55
N THR A 287 -17.47 14.48 -9.38
CA THR A 287 -17.85 15.85 -8.98
C THR A 287 -19.17 16.32 -9.59
N SER A 288 -19.90 15.44 -10.27
CA SER A 288 -21.21 15.78 -10.81
C SER A 288 -22.22 16.05 -9.68
N PRO A 289 -23.28 16.85 -9.94
CA PRO A 289 -24.33 17.07 -8.95
C PRO A 289 -24.95 15.78 -8.41
N ALA A 290 -25.09 14.76 -9.27
CA ALA A 290 -25.60 13.45 -8.88
C ALA A 290 -24.65 12.72 -7.93
N MET A 291 -23.33 12.76 -8.17
CA MET A 291 -22.35 12.18 -7.26
C MET A 291 -22.23 12.96 -5.95
N THR A 292 -22.29 14.29 -5.97
CA THR A 292 -22.35 15.10 -4.75
C THR A 292 -23.55 14.71 -3.90
N SER A 293 -24.74 14.56 -4.52
CA SER A 293 -25.94 14.08 -3.82
C SER A 293 -25.79 12.65 -3.30
N TRP A 294 -25.14 11.76 -4.06
CA TRP A 294 -24.88 10.39 -3.62
C TRP A 294 -23.95 10.37 -2.39
N LYS A 295 -22.84 11.12 -2.42
CA LYS A 295 -21.89 11.24 -1.30
C LYS A 295 -22.56 11.75 -0.03
N SER A 296 -23.27 12.88 -0.14
CA SER A 296 -24.02 13.45 0.99
C SER A 296 -25.10 12.49 1.49
N GLY A 297 -25.77 11.77 0.58
CA GLY A 297 -26.79 10.79 0.95
C GLY A 297 -26.23 9.55 1.66
N VAL A 298 -25.02 9.10 1.33
CA VAL A 298 -24.36 7.98 2.03
C VAL A 298 -23.99 8.39 3.45
N ILE A 299 -23.42 9.60 3.61
CA ILE A 299 -23.07 10.16 4.92
C ILE A 299 -24.33 10.37 5.78
N ALA A 300 -25.38 10.94 5.20
CA ALA A 300 -26.64 11.20 5.89
C ALA A 300 -27.41 9.92 6.26
N ALA A 301 -27.17 8.81 5.56
CA ALA A 301 -27.75 7.51 5.94
C ALA A 301 -26.95 6.81 7.06
N GLY A 302 -25.82 7.39 7.50
CA GLY A 302 -24.88 6.75 8.40
C GLY A 302 -25.47 6.44 9.78
N ASP A 303 -26.19 7.40 10.36
CA ASP A 303 -26.88 7.31 11.66
C ASP A 303 -28.27 6.64 11.57
N ASP A 304 -28.76 6.39 10.35
CA ASP A 304 -29.99 5.64 10.09
C ASP A 304 -29.73 4.14 10.01
N ARG A 305 -30.74 3.34 10.37
CA ARG A 305 -30.73 1.89 10.12
C ARG A 305 -31.06 1.60 8.67
N ILE A 306 -30.24 0.78 8.01
CA ILE A 306 -30.49 0.36 6.64
C ILE A 306 -31.53 -0.77 6.67
N GLY A 307 -32.79 -0.41 6.50
CA GLY A 307 -33.96 -1.30 6.66
C GLY A 307 -34.48 -1.36 8.09
N ALA A 308 -35.70 -1.87 8.28
CA ALA A 308 -36.47 -1.73 9.53
C ALA A 308 -35.76 -2.22 10.82
N TYR A 309 -34.88 -3.21 10.71
CA TYR A 309 -34.08 -3.76 11.81
C TYR A 309 -32.62 -4.00 11.41
N GLY A 310 -32.14 -3.22 10.44
CA GLY A 310 -30.79 -3.38 9.89
C GLY A 310 -29.69 -2.80 10.77
N PRO A 311 -28.43 -3.07 10.37
CA PRO A 311 -27.27 -2.32 10.89
C PRO A 311 -27.38 -0.84 10.52
N TYR A 312 -26.67 0.01 11.26
CA TYR A 312 -26.53 1.42 10.92
C TYR A 312 -25.83 1.59 9.57
N GLY A 313 -26.16 2.65 8.83
CA GLY A 313 -25.53 2.97 7.56
C GLY A 313 -24.02 3.01 7.67
N PHE A 314 -23.47 3.58 8.75
CA PHE A 314 -22.03 3.60 9.01
C PHE A 314 -21.40 2.21 9.00
N GLN A 315 -22.07 1.19 9.55
CA GLN A 315 -21.54 -0.19 9.56
C GLN A 315 -21.49 -0.75 8.13
N VAL A 316 -22.54 -0.51 7.34
CA VAL A 316 -22.64 -1.00 5.96
C VAL A 316 -21.66 -0.29 5.03
N SER A 317 -21.57 1.04 5.12
CA SER A 317 -20.64 1.82 4.31
C SER A 317 -19.20 1.51 4.68
N SER A 318 -18.84 1.45 5.96
CA SER A 318 -17.47 1.10 6.37
C SER A 318 -17.07 -0.30 5.90
N ALA A 319 -17.98 -1.28 5.88
CA ALA A 319 -17.70 -2.59 5.29
C ALA A 319 -17.34 -2.51 3.80
N LEU A 320 -17.95 -1.59 3.03
CA LEU A 320 -17.63 -1.37 1.61
C LEU A 320 -16.36 -0.51 1.41
N MET A 321 -16.03 0.35 2.37
CA MET A 321 -14.88 1.26 2.25
C MET A 321 -13.52 0.60 2.48
N ARG A 322 -13.50 -0.66 2.94
CA ARG A 322 -12.27 -1.42 3.23
C ARG A 322 -11.33 -1.59 2.04
N HIS A 323 -11.79 -1.33 0.82
CA HIS A 323 -10.99 -1.49 -0.38
C HIS A 323 -11.12 -0.27 -1.30
N GLY A 324 -10.03 0.00 -2.03
CA GLY A 324 -9.94 1.12 -2.96
C GLY A 324 -9.61 2.43 -2.26
N THR A 325 -9.19 3.41 -3.06
CA THR A 325 -8.86 4.76 -2.57
C THR A 325 -10.09 5.65 -2.70
N TRP A 326 -10.73 5.96 -1.58
CA TRP A 326 -11.90 6.85 -1.53
C TRP A 326 -11.49 8.32 -1.56
N ASP A 327 -12.39 9.17 -2.06
CA ASP A 327 -12.22 10.62 -2.13
C ASP A 327 -11.91 11.24 -0.77
N THR A 328 -10.88 12.10 -0.71
CA THR A 328 -10.41 12.75 0.52
C THR A 328 -11.53 13.53 1.20
N GLY A 329 -12.26 14.36 0.44
CA GLY A 329 -13.36 15.16 1.00
C GLY A 329 -14.53 14.32 1.53
N PHE A 330 -14.79 13.18 0.89
CA PHE A 330 -15.76 12.19 1.37
C PHE A 330 -15.31 11.58 2.71
N LEU A 331 -14.07 11.09 2.81
CA LEU A 331 -13.54 10.47 4.03
C LEU A 331 -13.53 11.45 5.21
N THR A 332 -13.12 12.70 4.99
CA THR A 332 -13.13 13.73 6.04
C THR A 332 -14.55 14.00 6.56
N SER A 333 -15.51 14.18 5.64
CA SER A 333 -16.92 14.44 6.01
C SER A 333 -17.57 13.24 6.68
N TYR A 334 -17.27 12.03 6.19
CA TYR A 334 -17.74 10.77 6.74
C TYR A 334 -17.20 10.53 8.15
N GLY A 335 -15.88 10.65 8.34
CA GLY A 335 -15.21 10.44 9.64
C GLY A 335 -15.72 11.40 10.71
N THR A 336 -15.88 12.68 10.35
CA THR A 336 -16.48 13.69 11.23
C THR A 336 -17.86 13.24 11.69
N LYS A 337 -18.72 12.84 10.76
CA LYS A 337 -20.10 12.42 11.07
C LYS A 337 -20.16 11.12 11.86
N LEU A 338 -19.26 10.17 11.58
CA LEU A 338 -19.15 8.93 12.33
C LEU A 338 -18.78 9.19 13.79
N ILE A 339 -17.75 10.00 14.05
CA ILE A 339 -17.31 10.32 15.41
C ILE A 339 -18.36 11.16 16.14
N GLU A 340 -18.99 12.14 15.48
CA GLU A 340 -20.10 12.89 16.06
C GLU A 340 -21.24 11.96 16.50
N PHE A 341 -21.65 11.02 15.64
CA PHE A 341 -22.71 10.08 15.96
C PHE A 341 -22.32 9.15 17.12
N GLU A 342 -21.14 8.52 17.05
CA GLU A 342 -20.59 7.63 18.08
C GLU A 342 -20.55 8.31 19.46
N ARG A 343 -20.20 9.60 19.51
CA ARG A 343 -20.13 10.39 20.75
C ARG A 343 -21.48 10.96 21.20
N SER A 344 -22.43 11.15 20.28
CA SER A 344 -23.75 11.72 20.59
C SER A 344 -24.69 10.73 21.28
N ASP A 345 -24.51 9.43 21.05
CA ASP A 345 -25.34 8.37 21.62
C ASP A 345 -24.49 7.12 21.91
N PRO A 346 -23.81 7.07 23.08
CA PRO A 346 -23.20 5.83 23.55
C PRO A 346 -24.33 4.93 24.03
N GLY A 347 -25.13 4.40 23.10
CA GLY A 347 -26.34 3.64 23.40
C GLY A 347 -26.12 2.68 24.56
N TYR A 348 -27.09 2.57 25.49
CA TYR A 348 -27.00 1.84 26.77
C TYR A 348 -25.81 0.88 26.90
N GLY A 349 -24.62 1.38 27.28
CA GLY A 349 -23.39 0.59 27.47
C GLY A 349 -22.22 0.82 26.50
N GLY A 350 -22.20 1.92 25.73
CA GLY A 350 -21.02 2.39 24.99
C GLY A 350 -20.88 1.86 23.56
N THR A 351 -19.76 2.17 22.90
CA THR A 351 -19.41 1.79 21.51
C THR A 351 -19.65 0.32 21.19
N LYS A 352 -19.31 -0.58 22.12
CA LYS A 352 -19.57 -2.03 21.99
C LYS A 352 -21.04 -2.35 21.75
N ASN A 353 -21.95 -1.71 22.47
CA ASN A 353 -23.38 -1.96 22.35
C ASN A 353 -23.96 -1.21 21.14
N LEU A 354 -23.51 0.02 20.88
CA LEU A 354 -23.89 0.81 19.71
C LEU A 354 -23.64 0.05 18.40
N TRP A 355 -22.46 -0.57 18.29
CA TRP A 355 -22.01 -1.24 17.07
C TRP A 355 -22.24 -2.75 17.06
N SER A 356 -22.89 -3.30 18.08
CA SER A 356 -23.16 -4.73 18.12
C SER A 356 -24.04 -5.16 16.94
N LEU A 357 -23.59 -6.19 16.22
CA LEU A 357 -24.41 -6.90 15.25
C LEU A 357 -25.15 -8.02 15.96
N SER A 358 -26.43 -8.22 15.59
CA SER A 358 -27.14 -9.44 15.98
C SER A 358 -26.43 -10.67 15.40
N PRO A 359 -26.50 -11.86 16.04
CA PRO A 359 -25.85 -13.07 15.52
C PRO A 359 -26.23 -13.46 14.09
N GLN A 360 -27.37 -12.93 13.61
CA GLN A 360 -27.93 -13.13 12.27
C GLN A 360 -27.35 -12.16 11.23
N GLN A 361 -26.78 -11.03 11.65
CA GLN A 361 -26.19 -10.04 10.76
C GLN A 361 -24.74 -10.36 10.45
N GLN A 362 -24.35 -10.14 9.19
CA GLN A 362 -22.97 -10.22 8.73
C GLN A 362 -22.75 -9.14 7.67
N LEU A 363 -21.62 -8.44 7.77
CA LEU A 363 -21.23 -7.39 6.84
C LEU A 363 -19.87 -7.63 6.19
N ASP A 364 -19.07 -8.55 6.72
CA ASP A 364 -17.71 -8.81 6.27
C ASP A 364 -17.54 -10.24 5.74
N TYR A 365 -16.76 -10.36 4.66
CA TYR A 365 -16.38 -11.62 4.03
C TYR A 365 -14.86 -11.64 3.74
N PRO A 366 -14.11 -12.66 4.24
CA PRO A 366 -14.57 -13.75 5.10
C PRO A 366 -15.09 -13.24 6.46
N ARG A 367 -15.95 -14.05 7.08
CA ARG A 367 -16.59 -13.67 8.34
C ARG A 367 -15.53 -13.47 9.43
N SER A 368 -15.63 -12.37 10.16
CA SER A 368 -14.86 -12.21 11.39
C SER A 368 -15.27 -13.28 12.41
N ASP A 369 -14.25 -13.87 13.00
CA ASP A 369 -14.26 -14.78 14.13
C ASP A 369 -14.87 -14.18 15.41
N SER A 370 -14.97 -12.85 15.50
CA SER A 370 -15.65 -12.15 16.61
C SER A 370 -16.81 -11.26 16.12
N PRO A 371 -18.08 -11.62 16.36
CA PRO A 371 -19.22 -10.77 16.06
C PRO A 371 -19.28 -9.50 16.93
N LEU A 372 -18.49 -9.44 18.03
CA LEU A 372 -18.42 -8.27 18.91
C LEU A 372 -17.65 -7.09 18.30
N THR A 373 -16.75 -7.39 17.36
CA THR A 373 -15.88 -6.41 16.71
C THR A 373 -16.21 -6.26 15.22
N ALA A 374 -16.91 -7.23 14.63
CA ALA A 374 -17.35 -7.22 13.23
C ALA A 374 -18.30 -6.07 12.85
N GLY A 375 -18.97 -5.49 13.85
CA GLY A 375 -19.93 -4.41 13.63
C GLY A 375 -19.33 -3.00 13.71
N ASP A 376 -18.06 -2.86 14.12
CA ASP A 376 -17.46 -1.55 14.36
C ASP A 376 -17.14 -0.82 13.03
N PRO A 377 -17.85 0.28 12.70
CA PRO A 377 -17.58 1.03 11.48
C PRO A 377 -16.22 1.74 11.48
N MET A 378 -15.60 1.94 12.65
CA MET A 378 -14.28 2.58 12.74
C MET A 378 -13.20 1.71 12.08
N HIS A 379 -13.35 0.38 12.07
CA HIS A 379 -12.42 -0.52 11.40
C HIS A 379 -12.35 -0.24 9.90
N GLY A 380 -13.49 -0.30 9.22
CA GLY A 380 -13.54 -0.07 7.77
C GLY A 380 -13.21 1.37 7.38
N PHE A 381 -13.50 2.35 8.25
CA PHE A 381 -13.09 3.73 8.04
C PHE A 381 -11.58 3.91 8.14
N LEU A 382 -10.92 3.35 9.15
CA LEU A 382 -9.45 3.38 9.29
C LEU A 382 -8.76 2.63 8.15
N GLN A 383 -9.32 1.51 7.71
CA GLN A 383 -8.84 0.84 6.49
C GLN A 383 -8.98 1.75 5.26
N ALA A 384 -10.07 2.51 5.12
CA ALA A 384 -10.22 3.47 4.04
C ALA A 384 -9.17 4.60 4.10
N LEU A 385 -8.91 5.15 5.29
CA LEU A 385 -7.83 6.13 5.52
C LEU A 385 -6.46 5.55 5.19
N SER A 386 -6.21 4.28 5.51
CA SER A 386 -4.94 3.61 5.22
C SER A 386 -4.64 3.45 3.71
N HIS A 387 -5.64 3.64 2.84
CA HIS A 387 -5.49 3.67 1.38
C HIS A 387 -5.40 5.09 0.80
N ASN A 388 -5.58 6.13 1.62
CA ASN A 388 -5.53 7.53 1.22
C ASN A 388 -4.66 8.35 2.23
N PRO A 389 -3.34 8.50 1.95
CA PRO A 389 -2.42 9.15 2.89
C PRO A 389 -2.76 10.62 3.16
N GLU A 390 -3.32 11.35 2.18
CA GLU A 390 -3.75 12.73 2.34
C GLU A 390 -4.94 12.81 3.32
N ALA A 391 -5.98 12.02 3.09
CA ALA A 391 -7.15 11.97 3.97
C ALA A 391 -6.79 11.51 5.38
N SER A 392 -5.87 10.56 5.50
CA SER A 392 -5.39 10.07 6.80
C SER A 392 -4.65 11.16 7.56
N LEU A 393 -3.73 11.87 6.90
CA LEU A 393 -2.99 12.98 7.50
C LEU A 393 -3.93 14.11 7.96
N ASP A 394 -4.87 14.53 7.09
CA ASP A 394 -5.88 15.54 7.41
C ASP A 394 -6.74 15.11 8.59
N PHE A 395 -7.16 13.85 8.63
CA PHE A 395 -7.98 13.31 9.70
C PHE A 395 -7.27 13.36 11.06
N PHE A 396 -6.01 12.92 11.16
CA PHE A 396 -5.28 12.90 12.43
C PHE A 396 -4.82 14.28 12.92
N HIS A 397 -4.68 15.26 12.01
CA HIS A 397 -4.51 16.67 12.38
C HIS A 397 -5.82 17.36 12.73
N GLY A 398 -6.94 16.79 12.31
CA GLY A 398 -8.27 17.33 12.53
C GLY A 398 -8.81 17.13 13.94
N GLU A 399 -9.87 17.88 14.21
CA GLU A 399 -10.68 17.79 15.42
C GLU A 399 -12.14 17.54 15.04
N THR A 400 -12.86 16.82 15.89
CA THR A 400 -14.30 16.57 15.72
C THR A 400 -15.08 17.05 16.92
N GLY A 401 -16.24 17.67 16.68
CA GLY A 401 -17.11 18.23 17.71
C GLY A 401 -17.29 19.74 17.54
N GLY A 402 -17.62 20.44 18.63
CA GLY A 402 -17.90 21.88 18.62
C GLY A 402 -19.29 22.25 18.07
N ARG A 403 -20.08 21.25 17.66
CA ARG A 403 -21.47 21.39 17.17
C ARG A 403 -22.38 20.41 17.91
N ASN A 404 -23.67 20.70 17.94
CA ASN A 404 -24.70 19.83 18.53
C ASN A 404 -24.47 19.42 20.00
N GLY A 405 -23.74 20.24 20.77
CA GLY A 405 -23.47 20.00 22.19
C GLY A 405 -22.29 19.08 22.50
N LEU A 406 -21.55 18.61 21.49
CA LEU A 406 -20.30 17.87 21.68
C LEU A 406 -19.12 18.85 21.81
N HIS A 407 -18.23 18.61 22.77
CA HIS A 407 -16.96 19.33 22.83
C HIS A 407 -16.06 18.92 21.65
N GLU A 408 -15.21 19.85 21.23
CA GLU A 408 -14.20 19.59 20.20
C GLU A 408 -13.08 18.73 20.79
N ILE A 409 -12.66 17.69 20.07
CA ILE A 409 -11.58 16.79 20.46
C ILE A 409 -10.70 16.46 19.26
N SER A 410 -9.39 16.35 19.46
CA SER A 410 -8.48 15.82 18.44
C SER A 410 -8.87 14.41 18.05
N ASN A 411 -8.97 14.15 16.74
CA ASN A 411 -9.27 12.81 16.23
C ASN A 411 -8.18 11.80 16.61
N PHE A 412 -6.92 12.25 16.72
CA PHE A 412 -5.82 11.44 17.24
C PHE A 412 -6.08 11.03 18.69
N ASP A 413 -6.28 12.00 19.60
CA ASP A 413 -6.48 11.71 21.03
C ASP A 413 -7.72 10.84 21.25
N TYR A 414 -8.79 11.08 20.49
CA TYR A 414 -9.99 10.26 20.55
C TYR A 414 -9.70 8.77 20.29
N LEU A 415 -8.78 8.45 19.38
CA LEU A 415 -8.50 7.07 18.97
C LEU A 415 -7.36 6.40 19.74
N VAL A 416 -6.33 7.16 20.11
CA VAL A 416 -5.14 6.60 20.78
C VAL A 416 -5.24 6.61 22.30
N ASP A 417 -5.88 7.62 22.89
CA ASP A 417 -5.81 7.81 24.34
C ASP A 417 -6.68 6.79 25.09
N LYS A 418 -6.27 6.47 26.32
CA LYS A 418 -6.98 5.62 27.26
C LYS A 418 -7.27 6.32 28.58
N SER A 419 -6.73 7.53 28.79
CA SER A 419 -6.92 8.28 30.01
C SER A 419 -8.38 8.71 30.17
N SER A 420 -8.98 8.44 31.34
CA SER A 420 -10.28 8.99 31.69
C SER A 420 -10.23 10.50 32.01
N GLU A 421 -9.03 11.08 32.07
CA GLU A 421 -8.82 12.51 32.36
C GLU A 421 -8.76 13.38 31.11
N SER A 422 -8.48 12.79 29.93
CA SER A 422 -8.71 13.45 28.64
C SER A 422 -10.17 13.27 28.24
N ASP A 423 -10.65 14.16 27.39
CA ASP A 423 -12.04 14.49 27.09
C ASP A 423 -12.86 13.32 26.46
N HIS A 424 -13.02 12.21 27.19
CA HIS A 424 -13.69 10.95 26.81
C HIS A 424 -13.10 10.27 25.55
N PRO A 425 -11.95 9.57 25.65
CA PRO A 425 -11.42 8.81 24.54
C PRO A 425 -12.35 7.65 24.12
N ARG A 426 -12.13 7.14 22.91
CA ARG A 426 -12.89 6.02 22.37
C ARG A 426 -12.65 4.76 23.18
N VAL A 427 -13.74 4.19 23.70
CA VAL A 427 -13.70 2.83 24.23
C VAL A 427 -13.72 1.87 23.05
N TRP A 428 -12.65 1.11 22.84
CA TRP A 428 -12.59 0.17 21.73
C TRP A 428 -13.34 -1.14 22.04
N PRO A 429 -14.14 -1.68 21.09
CA PRO A 429 -14.72 -3.01 21.25
C PRO A 429 -13.64 -4.11 21.29
N THR A 430 -13.75 -5.01 22.26
CA THR A 430 -12.87 -6.17 22.41
C THR A 430 -13.52 -7.47 21.93
N ASP A 431 -12.71 -8.37 21.39
CA ASP A 431 -13.13 -9.71 21.02
C ASP A 431 -13.29 -10.64 22.24
N PHE A 432 -13.63 -11.91 22.01
CA PHE A 432 -13.79 -12.89 23.09
C PHE A 432 -12.49 -13.22 23.84
N ASN A 433 -11.33 -12.95 23.24
CA ASN A 433 -10.01 -13.14 23.84
C ASN A 433 -9.49 -11.87 24.51
N GLY A 434 -10.28 -10.79 24.51
CA GLY A 434 -9.88 -9.49 25.05
C GLY A 434 -9.03 -8.64 24.10
N LYS A 435 -8.79 -9.09 22.85
CA LYS A 435 -8.01 -8.36 21.86
C LYS A 435 -8.83 -7.25 21.20
N THR A 436 -8.14 -6.23 20.71
CA THR A 436 -8.75 -5.09 20.03
C THR A 436 -8.23 -4.94 18.59
N PRO A 437 -8.86 -5.62 17.61
CA PRO A 437 -8.42 -5.56 16.20
C PRO A 437 -8.38 -4.15 15.59
N GLY A 438 -9.13 -3.21 16.16
CA GLY A 438 -9.16 -1.83 15.70
C GLY A 438 -7.82 -1.10 15.78
N TYR A 439 -6.92 -1.49 16.69
CA TYR A 439 -5.59 -0.87 16.82
C TYR A 439 -4.65 -1.22 15.66
N GLU A 440 -4.78 -2.41 15.05
CA GLU A 440 -4.07 -2.75 13.82
C GLU A 440 -4.48 -1.83 12.67
N HIS A 441 -5.79 -1.63 12.48
CA HIS A 441 -6.32 -0.70 11.47
C HIS A 441 -5.93 0.76 11.76
N LEU A 442 -5.88 1.15 13.03
CA LEU A 442 -5.36 2.46 13.46
C LEU A 442 -3.89 2.62 13.08
N GLY A 443 -3.08 1.59 13.31
CA GLY A 443 -1.68 1.51 12.89
C GLY A 443 -1.53 1.75 11.39
N HIS A 444 -2.30 1.04 10.55
CA HIS A 444 -2.26 1.19 9.09
C HIS A 444 -2.65 2.60 8.63
N ALA A 445 -3.65 3.22 9.27
CA ALA A 445 -4.04 4.59 8.96
C ALA A 445 -2.93 5.59 9.33
N LEU A 446 -2.34 5.48 10.53
CA LEU A 446 -1.22 6.32 10.99
C LEU A 446 0.02 6.13 10.10
N GLU A 447 0.29 4.89 9.67
CA GLU A 447 1.37 4.56 8.75
C GLU A 447 1.18 5.30 7.41
N ALA A 448 -0.01 5.26 6.83
CA ALA A 448 -0.29 6.00 5.61
C ALA A 448 -0.16 7.52 5.80
N ALA A 449 -0.64 8.04 6.93
CA ALA A 449 -0.58 9.47 7.25
C ALA A 449 0.85 9.98 7.38
N THR A 450 1.73 9.25 8.07
CA THR A 450 3.11 9.69 8.34
C THR A 450 4.07 9.40 7.18
N LEU A 451 3.93 8.26 6.52
CA LEU A 451 4.82 7.87 5.43
C LEU A 451 4.43 8.51 4.09
N GLY A 452 3.17 8.90 3.92
CA GLY A 452 2.69 9.60 2.73
C GLY A 452 2.42 8.69 1.53
N TYR A 453 2.23 7.38 1.76
CA TYR A 453 1.79 6.40 0.78
C TYR A 453 0.84 5.38 1.43
N PRO A 454 -0.03 4.70 0.67
CA PRO A 454 -0.92 3.66 1.22
C PRO A 454 -0.17 2.56 1.96
N HIS A 455 -0.70 2.07 3.08
CA HIS A 455 -0.05 1.04 3.89
C HIS A 455 0.14 -0.29 3.14
N ASP A 456 -0.71 -0.56 2.14
CA ASP A 456 -0.70 -1.76 1.31
C ASP A 456 -0.02 -1.52 -0.05
N ALA A 457 0.70 -0.40 -0.20
CA ALA A 457 1.40 -0.07 -1.43
C ALA A 457 2.46 -1.14 -1.73
N VAL A 458 2.24 -1.90 -2.80
CA VAL A 458 3.12 -2.97 -3.27
C VAL A 458 4.52 -2.46 -3.68
N ASN A 459 4.59 -1.22 -4.13
CA ASN A 459 5.83 -0.53 -4.50
C ASN A 459 5.74 0.92 -4.04
N PRO A 460 5.88 1.18 -2.74
CA PRO A 460 5.74 2.53 -2.22
C PRO A 460 6.82 3.41 -2.85
N ARG A 461 6.45 4.66 -3.11
CA ARG A 461 7.38 5.70 -3.53
C ARG A 461 7.40 6.74 -2.45
N THR A 462 8.60 7.18 -2.08
CA THR A 462 8.72 8.32 -1.19
C THR A 462 8.01 9.50 -1.84
N PRO A 463 7.17 10.23 -1.10
CA PRO A 463 6.73 11.55 -1.53
C PRO A 463 7.93 12.39 -1.98
N ALA A 464 7.79 13.11 -3.10
CA ALA A 464 8.84 13.99 -3.57
C ALA A 464 9.12 15.11 -2.55
N LEU A 465 10.26 15.80 -2.69
CA LEU A 465 10.65 16.97 -1.90
C LEU A 465 11.11 18.14 -2.81
N ASP A 466 10.75 18.10 -4.09
CA ASP A 466 11.25 19.00 -5.13
C ASP A 466 10.44 20.31 -5.29
N THR A 467 9.39 20.50 -4.49
CA THR A 467 8.56 21.71 -4.49
C THR A 467 8.27 22.21 -3.08
N PRO A 468 7.96 23.51 -2.88
CA PRO A 468 7.53 24.04 -1.58
C PRO A 468 6.28 23.33 -1.01
N HIS A 469 5.37 22.90 -1.87
CA HIS A 469 4.19 22.14 -1.45
C HIS A 469 4.60 20.79 -0.85
N HIS A 470 5.48 20.06 -1.53
CA HIS A 470 5.99 18.79 -1.06
C HIS A 470 6.76 18.91 0.28
N ALA A 471 7.51 19.99 0.47
CA ALA A 471 8.17 20.32 1.73
C ALA A 471 7.14 20.53 2.86
N GLN A 472 6.08 21.29 2.61
CA GLN A 472 5.01 21.54 3.57
C GLN A 472 4.28 20.23 3.96
N GLU A 473 4.03 19.33 3.01
CA GLU A 473 3.46 18.03 3.32
C GLU A 473 4.42 17.20 4.18
N ARG A 474 5.74 17.22 3.91
CA ARG A 474 6.75 16.55 4.75
C ARG A 474 6.73 17.07 6.19
N GLU A 475 6.68 18.39 6.37
CA GLU A 475 6.59 19.01 7.70
C GLU A 475 5.31 18.63 8.44
N SER A 476 4.18 18.55 7.73
CA SER A 476 2.89 18.13 8.28
C SER A 476 2.93 16.67 8.75
N ARG A 477 3.52 15.78 7.95
CA ARG A 477 3.73 14.37 8.32
C ARG A 477 4.67 14.21 9.52
N LEU A 478 5.78 14.96 9.55
CA LEU A 478 6.71 14.96 10.67
C LEU A 478 6.09 15.52 11.96
N THR A 479 5.12 16.42 11.85
CA THR A 479 4.40 16.92 13.03
C THR A 479 3.51 15.85 13.65
N LEU A 480 2.85 15.03 12.84
CA LEU A 480 2.14 13.85 13.35
C LEU A 480 3.13 12.81 13.93
N MET A 481 4.26 12.58 13.26
CA MET A 481 5.30 11.66 13.74
C MET A 481 5.88 12.09 15.09
N ASP A 482 6.17 13.38 15.30
CA ASP A 482 6.63 13.93 16.58
C ASP A 482 5.64 13.63 17.73
N ARG A 483 4.33 13.74 17.45
CA ARG A 483 3.28 13.39 18.42
C ARG A 483 3.30 11.90 18.76
N LEU A 484 3.45 11.03 17.75
CA LEU A 484 3.56 9.57 17.93
C LEU A 484 4.81 9.18 18.73
N VAL A 485 5.96 9.77 18.43
CA VAL A 485 7.23 9.54 19.14
C VAL A 485 7.07 9.87 20.63
N ARG A 486 6.37 10.96 20.96
CA ARG A 486 6.13 11.35 22.35
C ARG A 486 5.11 10.44 23.04
N TYR A 487 4.05 10.05 22.34
CA TYR A 487 2.97 9.25 22.91
C TYR A 487 3.40 7.78 23.15
N TYR A 488 4.05 7.16 22.17
CA TYR A 488 4.49 5.76 22.24
C TYR A 488 5.93 5.61 22.77
N GLY A 489 6.38 6.55 23.60
CA GLY A 489 7.70 6.49 24.24
C GLY A 489 7.88 5.35 25.23
N ASP A 490 6.80 4.62 25.57
CA ASP A 490 6.79 3.57 26.57
C ASP A 490 6.19 2.27 26.01
N SER A 491 6.79 1.13 26.34
CA SER A 491 6.37 -0.18 25.80
C SER A 491 5.02 -0.61 26.35
N GLU A 492 4.66 -0.25 27.59
CA GLU A 492 3.36 -0.58 28.17
C GLU A 492 2.23 0.07 27.38
N THR A 493 2.39 1.33 26.95
CA THR A 493 1.43 2.02 26.08
C THR A 493 1.24 1.30 24.74
N ILE A 494 2.34 0.80 24.15
CA ILE A 494 2.29 0.06 22.88
C ILE A 494 1.63 -1.31 23.08
N ASP A 495 2.02 -2.05 24.12
CA ASP A 495 1.54 -3.41 24.41
C ASP A 495 0.06 -3.44 24.79
N GLN A 496 -0.46 -2.35 25.32
CA GLN A 496 -1.88 -2.17 25.56
C GLN A 496 -2.70 -1.99 24.26
N GLN A 497 -2.07 -1.80 23.10
CA GLN A 497 -2.72 -1.57 21.81
C GLN A 497 -2.35 -2.67 20.80
N ASP A 498 -2.98 -3.84 20.96
CA ASP A 498 -2.71 -5.03 20.14
C ASP A 498 -2.63 -4.73 18.63
N GLY A 499 -1.52 -5.10 17.99
CA GLY A 499 -1.34 -4.98 16.54
C GLY A 499 -0.88 -3.61 16.03
N ILE A 500 -0.72 -2.58 16.88
CA ILE A 500 -0.22 -1.27 16.42
C ILE A 500 1.30 -1.24 16.20
N ARG A 501 2.03 -2.09 16.93
CA ARG A 501 3.50 -2.10 16.99
C ARG A 501 4.19 -2.26 15.63
N PRO A 502 3.76 -3.17 14.71
CA PRO A 502 4.37 -3.28 13.39
C PRO A 502 4.32 -1.97 12.59
N SER A 503 3.19 -1.27 12.61
CA SER A 503 3.07 0.05 11.96
C SER A 503 3.94 1.11 12.64
N LEU A 504 4.04 1.14 13.97
CA LEU A 504 4.96 2.05 14.67
C LEU A 504 6.42 1.81 14.28
N ALA A 505 6.84 0.55 14.16
CA ALA A 505 8.18 0.20 13.70
C ALA A 505 8.44 0.65 12.26
N ARG A 506 7.46 0.47 11.35
CA ARG A 506 7.55 0.95 9.97
C ARG A 506 7.57 2.49 9.90
N MET A 507 6.76 3.19 10.69
CA MET A 507 6.83 4.64 10.78
C MET A 507 8.20 5.11 11.28
N ALA A 508 8.74 4.49 12.34
CA ALA A 508 10.05 4.81 12.87
C ALA A 508 11.17 4.57 11.85
N ALA A 509 11.16 3.44 11.14
CA ALA A 509 12.15 3.15 10.12
C ALA A 509 12.03 4.08 8.88
N GLY A 510 10.83 4.54 8.52
CA GLY A 510 10.62 5.49 7.41
C GLY A 510 11.09 6.91 7.77
N HIS A 511 11.09 7.23 9.06
CA HIS A 511 11.58 8.49 9.63
C HIS A 511 12.90 8.34 10.42
N ILE A 512 13.69 7.30 10.11
CA ILE A 512 14.95 7.01 10.80
C ILE A 512 15.97 8.15 10.64
N ASP A 513 15.84 8.94 9.58
CA ASP A 513 16.59 10.17 9.32
C ASP A 513 16.38 11.21 10.43
N SER A 514 15.11 11.57 10.70
CA SER A 514 14.73 12.54 11.72
C SER A 514 15.01 11.99 13.12
N LEU A 515 14.89 10.68 13.33
CA LEU A 515 15.24 10.03 14.60
C LEU A 515 16.76 10.05 14.86
N ASN A 516 17.61 9.75 13.87
CA ASN A 516 19.06 9.90 14.01
C ASN A 516 19.45 11.35 14.30
N TYR A 517 18.86 12.29 13.55
CA TYR A 517 19.05 13.72 13.76
C TYR A 517 18.67 14.15 15.18
N SER A 518 17.55 13.67 15.70
CA SER A 518 17.07 13.98 17.06
C SER A 518 17.99 13.38 18.13
N VAL A 519 18.38 12.10 17.98
CA VAL A 519 19.26 11.41 18.94
C VAL A 519 20.67 12.02 18.98
N ALA A 520 21.14 12.60 17.87
CA ALA A 520 22.41 13.32 17.79
C ALA A 520 22.44 14.66 18.56
N ASN A 521 21.31 15.13 19.14
CA ASN A 521 21.26 16.37 19.93
C ASN A 521 21.79 16.21 21.36
N PHE A 522 23.00 15.71 21.54
CA PHE A 522 23.52 15.46 22.88
C PHE A 522 23.70 16.78 23.65
N GLY A 523 23.01 16.90 24.80
CA GLY A 523 23.10 18.09 25.67
C GLY A 523 22.68 19.39 25.00
N ASP A 524 21.70 19.32 24.08
CA ASP A 524 21.20 20.46 23.29
C ASP A 524 22.30 21.19 22.50
N SER A 525 23.41 20.49 22.20
CA SER A 525 24.56 21.05 21.50
C SER A 525 24.48 20.94 19.97
N GLY A 526 23.34 20.49 19.43
CA GLY A 526 23.16 20.25 17.99
C GLY A 526 23.49 21.46 17.12
N GLU A 527 23.04 22.66 17.51
CA GLU A 527 23.34 23.89 16.78
C GLU A 527 24.84 24.23 16.81
N MET A 528 25.47 24.12 17.99
CA MET A 528 26.89 24.45 18.19
C MET A 528 27.83 23.45 17.52
N SER A 529 27.40 22.20 17.37
CA SER A 529 28.17 21.11 16.74
C SER A 529 28.04 21.07 15.22
N GLY A 530 27.23 21.94 14.62
CA GLY A 530 26.99 21.95 13.18
C GLY A 530 26.15 20.76 12.70
N ARG A 531 25.36 20.14 13.59
CA ARG A 531 24.51 18.97 13.29
C ARG A 531 23.66 19.18 12.03
N ASP A 532 23.09 20.37 11.85
CA ASP A 532 22.22 20.67 10.71
C ASP A 532 22.94 20.53 9.36
N LEU A 533 24.25 20.83 9.32
CA LEU A 533 25.09 20.65 8.14
C LEU A 533 25.45 19.17 7.92
N VAL A 534 25.71 18.42 8.99
CA VAL A 534 26.06 16.99 8.91
C VAL A 534 24.87 16.18 8.36
N TYR A 535 23.66 16.48 8.83
CA TYR A 535 22.44 15.77 8.45
C TYR A 535 21.69 16.41 7.29
N GLU A 536 22.20 17.51 6.73
CA GLU A 536 21.55 18.30 5.67
C GLU A 536 20.08 18.64 6.01
N LYS A 537 19.84 19.13 7.24
CA LYS A 537 18.51 19.39 7.82
C LYS A 537 17.56 20.06 6.84
N ASP A 538 18.00 21.15 6.22
CA ASP A 538 17.17 21.96 5.31
C ASP A 538 16.86 21.24 4.00
N ARG A 539 17.80 20.42 3.48
CA ARG A 539 17.61 19.67 2.24
C ARG A 539 16.57 18.56 2.41
N TYR A 540 16.56 17.91 3.57
CA TYR A 540 15.68 16.78 3.87
C TYR A 540 14.48 17.15 4.75
N HIS A 541 14.33 18.43 5.09
CA HIS A 541 13.27 18.95 5.96
C HIS A 541 13.17 18.18 7.29
N LEU A 542 14.31 17.91 7.94
CA LEU A 542 14.36 17.11 9.15
C LEU A 542 13.75 17.84 10.36
N LYS A 543 12.91 17.14 11.12
CA LYS A 543 12.35 17.62 12.38
C LYS A 543 13.12 17.02 13.57
N ASP A 544 13.37 17.86 14.57
CA ASP A 544 13.87 17.40 15.87
C ASP A 544 12.67 16.94 16.72
N PHE A 545 12.61 15.66 17.04
CA PHE A 545 11.56 15.04 17.84
C PHE A 545 11.87 15.05 19.34
N ASP A 546 12.88 15.82 19.77
CA ASP A 546 13.52 15.69 21.07
C ASP A 546 14.32 14.38 21.23
N ARG A 547 15.51 14.51 21.81
CA ARG A 547 16.44 13.39 22.00
C ARG A 547 15.90 12.35 22.97
N GLY A 548 15.28 12.79 24.06
CA GLY A 548 14.72 11.91 25.09
C GLY A 548 13.54 11.12 24.55
N ALA A 549 12.58 11.80 23.92
CA ALA A 549 11.41 11.16 23.33
C ALA A 549 11.78 10.18 22.22
N SER A 550 12.68 10.56 21.31
CA SER A 550 13.18 9.67 20.24
C SER A 550 13.82 8.40 20.79
N ARG A 551 14.63 8.54 21.85
CA ARG A 551 15.26 7.40 22.54
C ARG A 551 14.21 6.47 23.12
N SER A 552 13.28 7.01 23.91
CA SER A 552 12.27 6.21 24.60
C SER A 552 11.40 5.44 23.60
N PHE A 553 10.95 6.11 22.53
CA PHE A 553 10.19 5.50 21.44
C PHE A 553 10.95 4.37 20.75
N LEU A 554 12.19 4.62 20.31
CA LEU A 554 13.02 3.61 19.65
C LEU A 554 13.30 2.40 20.54
N ARG A 555 13.54 2.65 21.83
CA ARG A 555 13.74 1.59 22.82
C ARG A 555 12.47 0.77 23.03
N ALA A 556 11.32 1.44 23.17
CA ALA A 556 10.03 0.78 23.36
C ALA A 556 9.70 -0.14 22.19
N LEU A 557 10.05 0.26 20.95
CA LEU A 557 9.91 -0.56 19.76
C LEU A 557 10.94 -1.70 19.70
N ALA A 558 12.24 -1.39 19.84
CA ALA A 558 13.31 -2.37 19.68
C ALA A 558 13.33 -3.49 20.73
N GLY A 559 12.53 -3.41 21.80
CA GLY A 559 12.34 -4.54 22.72
C GLY A 559 11.64 -5.75 22.06
N ASP A 560 10.85 -5.51 21.01
CA ASP A 560 10.14 -6.53 20.24
C ASP A 560 11.00 -7.03 19.06
N PRO A 561 10.99 -8.34 18.76
CA PRO A 561 11.83 -8.92 17.72
C PRO A 561 11.56 -8.31 16.34
N ASP A 562 10.32 -8.29 15.86
CA ASP A 562 9.99 -7.84 14.50
C ASP A 562 10.26 -6.33 14.31
N ALA A 563 9.97 -5.55 15.35
CA ALA A 563 10.27 -4.12 15.37
C ALA A 563 11.80 -3.87 15.41
N TYR A 564 12.55 -4.63 16.22
CA TYR A 564 14.02 -4.58 16.25
C TYR A 564 14.61 -4.89 14.87
N GLU A 565 14.07 -5.90 14.19
CA GLU A 565 14.54 -6.30 12.86
C GLU A 565 14.32 -5.19 11.83
N THR A 566 13.13 -4.60 11.83
CA THR A 566 12.74 -3.48 10.96
C THR A 566 13.64 -2.27 11.19
N LEU A 567 13.81 -1.85 12.44
CA LEU A 567 14.64 -0.69 12.82
C LEU A 567 16.12 -0.89 12.51
N SER A 568 16.67 -2.05 12.85
CA SER A 568 18.09 -2.36 12.63
C SER A 568 18.43 -2.40 11.15
N SER A 569 17.51 -2.89 10.31
CA SER A 569 17.68 -2.95 8.86
C SER A 569 17.63 -1.54 8.26
N ALA A 570 16.66 -0.72 8.67
CA ALA A 570 16.56 0.68 8.26
C ALA A 570 17.80 1.49 8.67
N GLN A 571 18.28 1.32 9.89
CA GLN A 571 19.49 1.99 10.39
C GLN A 571 20.74 1.60 9.61
N GLN A 572 20.92 0.32 9.31
CA GLN A 572 22.05 -0.18 8.53
C GLN A 572 22.10 0.52 7.15
N LEU A 573 20.95 0.60 6.48
CA LEU A 573 20.87 1.25 5.18
C LEU A 573 21.06 2.76 5.29
N TYR A 574 20.43 3.39 6.29
CA TYR A 574 20.55 4.82 6.53
C TYR A 574 22.00 5.23 6.72
N GLY A 575 22.70 4.59 7.67
CA GLY A 575 24.09 4.87 7.97
C GLY A 575 24.98 4.70 6.74
N THR A 576 24.84 3.58 6.03
CA THR A 576 25.60 3.32 4.79
C THR A 576 25.38 4.41 3.74
N SER A 577 24.13 4.80 3.52
CA SER A 577 23.74 5.75 2.47
C SER A 577 24.14 7.18 2.81
N MET A 578 23.94 7.60 4.06
CA MET A 578 24.31 8.94 4.52
C MET A 578 25.82 9.13 4.54
N MET A 579 26.60 8.11 4.94
CA MET A 579 28.05 8.17 4.86
C MET A 579 28.55 8.30 3.43
N ALA A 580 27.92 7.59 2.48
CA ALA A 580 28.27 7.68 1.06
C ALA A 580 27.92 9.05 0.45
N ALA A 581 26.85 9.68 0.93
CA ALA A 581 26.42 11.00 0.47
C ALA A 581 27.11 12.17 1.21
N ALA A 582 27.84 11.89 2.28
CA ALA A 582 28.47 12.91 3.10
C ALA A 582 29.47 13.75 2.27
N GLY A 583 29.34 15.07 2.36
CA GLY A 583 30.20 16.02 1.62
C GLY A 583 31.66 16.10 2.11
N SER A 584 32.01 15.41 3.20
CA SER A 584 33.37 15.35 3.73
C SER A 584 33.62 14.04 4.49
N ALA A 585 34.90 13.65 4.60
CA ALA A 585 35.30 12.48 5.38
C ALA A 585 34.89 12.60 6.86
N ALA A 586 35.01 13.80 7.45
CA ALA A 586 34.62 14.05 8.84
C ALA A 586 33.10 13.89 9.06
N HIS A 587 32.27 14.29 8.10
CA HIS A 587 30.83 14.07 8.18
C HIS A 587 30.49 12.58 8.04
N ALA A 588 31.14 11.87 7.11
CA ALA A 588 30.95 10.44 6.94
C ALA A 588 31.31 9.67 8.22
N GLU A 589 32.45 10.01 8.85
CA GLU A 589 32.86 9.42 10.12
C GLU A 589 31.82 9.68 11.23
N SER A 590 31.36 10.94 11.38
CA SER A 590 30.34 11.31 12.37
C SER A 590 29.02 10.54 12.20
N ILE A 591 28.55 10.42 10.95
CA ILE A 591 27.35 9.65 10.60
C ILE A 591 27.56 8.16 10.92
N GLY A 592 28.73 7.61 10.58
CA GLY A 592 29.06 6.21 10.85
C GLY A 592 29.08 5.90 12.36
N LEU A 593 29.74 6.76 13.14
CA LEU A 593 29.78 6.64 14.59
C LEU A 593 28.39 6.80 15.23
N GLN A 594 27.55 7.71 14.72
CA GLN A 594 26.14 7.78 15.14
C GLN A 594 25.38 6.51 14.78
N SER A 595 25.62 5.94 13.61
CA SER A 595 24.94 4.71 13.21
C SER A 595 25.28 3.54 14.14
N ILE A 596 26.54 3.46 14.56
CA ILE A 596 27.00 2.46 15.53
C ILE A 596 26.36 2.67 16.90
N TYR A 597 26.22 3.92 17.33
CA TYR A 597 25.48 4.27 18.53
C TYR A 597 24.02 3.79 18.49
N MET A 598 23.33 4.01 17.36
CA MET A 598 21.94 3.57 17.18
C MET A 598 21.83 2.03 17.21
N HIS A 599 22.77 1.31 16.57
CA HIS A 599 22.82 -0.15 16.66
C HIS A 599 22.99 -0.64 18.10
N GLY A 600 23.92 -0.06 18.86
CA GLY A 600 24.11 -0.40 20.27
C GLY A 600 22.85 -0.15 21.11
N ALA A 601 22.11 0.93 20.82
CA ALA A 601 20.85 1.22 21.50
C ALA A 601 19.74 0.20 21.19
N PHE A 602 19.60 -0.25 19.93
CA PHE A 602 18.61 -1.26 19.56
C PHE A 602 18.98 -2.64 20.10
N ASP A 603 20.26 -3.00 20.00
CA ASP A 603 20.78 -4.29 20.43
C ASP A 603 20.57 -4.50 21.93
N GLU A 604 20.87 -3.48 22.73
CA GLU A 604 20.67 -3.53 24.18
C GLU A 604 19.19 -3.49 24.56
N ALA A 605 18.35 -2.68 23.88
CA ALA A 605 16.92 -2.66 24.13
C ALA A 605 16.28 -4.05 23.96
N ARG A 606 16.66 -4.78 22.91
CA ARG A 606 16.19 -6.15 22.70
C ARG A 606 16.78 -7.14 23.71
N SER A 607 18.09 -7.07 23.97
CA SER A 607 18.73 -7.93 24.98
C SER A 607 18.08 -7.78 26.36
N GLU A 608 17.78 -6.55 26.76
CA GLU A 608 17.12 -6.26 28.03
C GLU A 608 15.67 -6.74 28.05
N ALA A 609 14.94 -6.58 26.94
CA ALA A 609 13.58 -7.10 26.82
C ALA A 609 13.55 -8.63 26.97
N ILE A 610 14.44 -9.36 26.29
CA ILE A 610 14.62 -10.81 26.45
C ILE A 610 14.97 -11.15 27.91
N GLY A 611 15.89 -10.40 28.50
CA GLY A 611 16.29 -10.56 29.90
C GLY A 611 15.14 -10.41 30.89
N LYS A 612 14.24 -9.46 30.65
CA LYS A 612 13.04 -9.19 31.46
C LYS A 612 11.94 -10.22 31.24
N GLU A 613 11.59 -10.49 29.98
CA GLU A 613 10.49 -11.38 29.60
C GLU A 613 10.72 -12.81 30.12
N PHE A 614 11.96 -13.28 30.06
CA PHE A 614 12.33 -14.63 30.45
C PHE A 614 13.18 -14.64 31.73
N ALA A 615 13.05 -13.65 32.63
CA ALA A 615 13.87 -13.50 33.85
C ALA A 615 13.93 -14.73 34.77
N ASP A 616 12.93 -15.60 34.72
CA ASP A 616 12.86 -16.84 35.49
C ASP A 616 13.13 -18.12 34.65
N ASP A 617 13.43 -17.99 33.36
CA ASP A 617 13.65 -19.09 32.41
C ASP A 617 14.97 -18.89 31.63
N ALA A 618 16.07 -19.37 32.21
CA ALA A 618 17.41 -19.20 31.63
C ALA A 618 17.58 -19.92 30.29
N GLU A 619 16.87 -21.03 30.09
CA GLU A 619 16.94 -21.81 28.85
C GLU A 619 16.25 -21.04 27.71
N ARG A 620 15.03 -20.51 27.95
CA ARG A 620 14.36 -19.65 26.96
C ARG A 620 15.08 -18.33 26.72
N ARG A 621 15.66 -17.71 27.74
CA ARG A 621 16.53 -16.52 27.56
C ARG A 621 17.67 -16.80 26.60
N ASN A 622 18.44 -17.85 26.88
CA ASN A 622 19.60 -18.20 26.07
C ASN A 622 19.16 -18.49 24.63
N HIS A 623 18.06 -19.23 24.47
CA HIS A 623 17.48 -19.54 23.18
C HIS A 623 17.11 -18.29 22.36
N GLU A 624 16.43 -17.32 22.96
CA GLU A 624 16.04 -16.07 22.30
C GLU A 624 17.25 -15.17 21.99
N LEU A 625 18.27 -15.16 22.86
CA LEU A 625 19.54 -14.48 22.58
C LEU A 625 20.31 -15.14 21.44
N GLU A 626 20.30 -16.47 21.34
CA GLU A 626 20.91 -17.20 20.23
C GLU A 626 20.15 -16.96 18.92
N LYS A 627 18.80 -16.93 18.95
CA LYS A 627 17.99 -16.51 17.78
C LYS A 627 18.40 -15.13 17.31
N GLN A 628 18.55 -14.19 18.25
CA GLN A 628 19.00 -12.85 17.95
C GLN A 628 20.43 -12.81 17.37
N ALA A 629 21.37 -13.56 17.93
CA ALA A 629 22.74 -13.68 17.44
C ALA A 629 22.79 -14.26 16.01
N ALA A 630 22.01 -15.31 15.75
CA ALA A 630 21.88 -15.93 14.43
C ALA A 630 21.34 -14.95 13.39
N TRP A 631 20.30 -14.17 13.74
CA TRP A 631 19.75 -13.14 12.86
C TRP A 631 20.76 -12.03 12.54
N ARG A 632 21.52 -11.57 13.56
CA ARG A 632 22.61 -10.58 13.39
C ARG A 632 23.71 -11.09 12.43
N GLY A 633 24.04 -12.38 12.49
CA GLY A 633 25.03 -13.03 11.62
C GLY A 633 24.54 -13.29 10.18
N TYR A 634 23.25 -13.57 9.98
CA TYR A 634 22.68 -13.82 8.65
C TYR A 634 22.69 -12.57 7.76
N VAL A 635 22.28 -11.42 8.31
CA VAL A 635 22.19 -10.14 7.58
C VAL A 635 23.57 -9.59 7.16
N THR A 636 24.63 -9.85 7.94
CA THR A 636 25.99 -9.40 7.61
C THR A 636 26.56 -10.07 6.35
N SER A 637 26.16 -11.31 6.06
CA SER A 637 26.61 -12.05 4.87
C SER A 637 26.00 -11.56 3.55
N ALA A 638 24.82 -10.92 3.60
CA ALA A 638 24.12 -10.40 2.43
C ALA A 638 24.62 -9.03 1.95
N VAL A 639 25.31 -8.27 2.82
CA VAL A 639 25.70 -6.86 2.55
C VAL A 639 27.11 -6.74 1.96
N VAL A 640 28.00 -7.73 2.17
CA VAL A 640 29.37 -7.71 1.64
C VAL A 640 29.43 -8.37 0.26
N GLY A 641 28.86 -7.72 -0.75
CA GLY A 641 28.90 -8.24 -2.11
C GLY A 641 28.50 -7.30 -3.25
N ALA A 642 27.77 -6.22 -2.98
CA ALA A 642 27.24 -5.38 -4.05
C ALA A 642 27.28 -3.90 -3.69
N GLY A 643 28.20 -3.17 -4.30
CA GLY A 643 27.91 -1.78 -4.63
C GLY A 643 26.68 -1.80 -5.55
N VAL A 644 25.56 -1.26 -5.05
CA VAL A 644 24.24 -1.28 -5.70
C VAL A 644 23.56 -2.66 -5.70
N GLY A 645 22.82 -2.96 -4.63
CA GLY A 645 21.74 -3.95 -4.65
C GLY A 645 21.86 -5.06 -3.60
N VAL A 646 20.89 -5.10 -2.68
CA VAL A 646 20.25 -6.24 -2.00
C VAL A 646 19.82 -5.79 -0.59
N GLY A 647 18.55 -6.03 -0.25
CA GLY A 647 17.94 -5.65 1.03
C GLY A 647 17.04 -4.43 0.90
N THR A 648 15.92 -4.63 0.22
CA THR A 648 14.82 -3.71 -0.05
C THR A 648 14.67 -2.51 0.92
N ALA A 649 15.38 -1.43 0.61
CA ALA A 649 14.93 -0.08 0.81
C ALA A 649 15.62 0.77 -0.27
N LEU A 650 14.83 1.31 -1.19
CA LEU A 650 15.34 2.03 -2.35
C LEU A 650 15.74 3.42 -1.88
N VAL A 651 17.04 3.66 -1.74
CA VAL A 651 17.59 5.03 -1.74
C VAL A 651 17.33 5.59 -3.13
N THR A 652 16.20 6.28 -3.29
CA THR A 652 15.86 6.91 -4.57
C THR A 652 16.87 8.01 -4.86
N GLY A 653 17.39 8.04 -6.09
CA GLY A 653 18.53 8.85 -6.54
C GLY A 653 18.37 10.38 -6.54
N THR A 654 17.77 10.97 -5.51
CA THR A 654 17.66 12.43 -5.29
C THR A 654 18.24 12.90 -3.94
N GLY A 655 18.66 12.01 -3.05
CA GLY A 655 19.26 12.35 -1.76
C GLY A 655 18.60 11.60 -0.60
N VAL A 656 19.35 11.41 0.46
CA VAL A 656 19.21 10.36 1.49
C VAL A 656 18.09 10.62 2.53
N GLY A 657 17.16 11.54 2.26
CA GLY A 657 16.20 12.06 3.25
C GLY A 657 14.96 11.24 3.53
N ALA A 658 14.81 10.05 2.95
CA ALA A 658 13.70 9.15 3.30
C ALA A 658 13.99 7.73 2.83
N ILE A 659 13.86 6.78 3.76
CA ILE A 659 14.03 5.36 3.49
C ILE A 659 12.68 4.77 3.12
N LEU A 660 12.60 4.21 1.91
CA LEU A 660 11.45 3.41 1.50
C LEU A 660 11.48 2.09 2.24
N ILE A 661 10.58 1.90 3.21
CA ILE A 661 10.30 0.57 3.72
C ILE A 661 9.37 -0.11 2.73
N PRO A 662 9.79 -1.20 2.08
CA PRO A 662 8.88 -2.03 1.35
C PRO A 662 8.00 -2.72 2.38
N VAL A 663 6.70 -2.54 2.23
CA VAL A 663 5.70 -3.29 2.98
C VAL A 663 5.91 -4.77 2.61
N ALA A 664 6.56 -5.54 3.49
CA ALA A 664 6.35 -6.97 3.50
C ALA A 664 4.87 -7.15 3.88
N ILE A 665 4.06 -7.61 2.92
CA ILE A 665 2.59 -7.60 3.01
C ILE A 665 2.15 -8.53 4.16
N GLU A 666 1.93 -7.95 5.33
CA GLU A 666 1.12 -8.52 6.39
C GLU A 666 -0.34 -8.18 6.11
N THR A 667 -1.11 -9.14 5.61
CA THR A 667 -2.52 -9.33 5.99
C THR A 667 -3.08 -10.57 5.28
N VAL A 668 -3.83 -11.35 6.06
CA VAL A 668 -4.52 -12.62 5.75
C VAL A 668 -3.71 -13.88 6.08
N GLY A 669 -3.80 -14.28 7.36
CA GLY A 669 -3.96 -15.68 7.75
C GLY A 669 -2.72 -16.43 8.21
N GLY A 670 -2.32 -16.21 9.48
CA GLY A 670 -1.79 -17.25 10.39
C GLY A 670 -0.41 -17.86 10.10
N ALA A 671 0.45 -17.77 11.13
CA ALA A 671 1.72 -18.48 11.31
C ALA A 671 2.94 -17.91 10.54
N VAL A 672 3.38 -16.72 10.96
CA VAL A 672 4.74 -16.18 10.71
C VAL A 672 5.78 -16.84 11.62
N GLU A 673 5.37 -17.48 12.72
CA GLU A 673 6.30 -17.93 13.77
C GLU A 673 7.26 -19.06 13.35
N THR A 674 6.95 -19.87 12.34
CA THR A 674 7.46 -21.26 12.36
C THR A 674 8.79 -21.50 11.65
N HIS A 675 9.39 -20.59 10.86
CA HIS A 675 10.56 -21.00 10.05
C HIS A 675 11.86 -20.24 10.23
N VAL A 676 11.80 -18.97 10.57
CA VAL A 676 12.96 -18.37 11.26
C VAL A 676 13.21 -19.18 12.52
N GLU A 677 12.16 -19.66 13.21
CA GLU A 677 12.29 -20.70 14.22
C GLU A 677 12.84 -22.02 13.67
N THR A 678 12.29 -22.66 12.63
CA THR A 678 12.75 -24.02 12.25
C THR A 678 14.21 -24.10 11.76
N GLN A 679 14.74 -23.12 11.01
CA GLN A 679 16.16 -23.14 10.59
C GLN A 679 17.11 -22.71 11.71
N THR A 680 16.67 -21.78 12.55
CA THR A 680 17.40 -21.44 13.78
C THR A 680 17.35 -22.62 14.76
N MET A 681 16.24 -23.34 14.88
CA MET A 681 16.05 -24.56 15.66
C MET A 681 16.82 -25.76 15.10
N ASP A 682 17.03 -25.86 13.79
CA ASP A 682 17.86 -26.92 13.18
C ASP A 682 19.37 -26.63 13.37
N TRP A 683 19.78 -25.35 13.35
CA TRP A 683 21.14 -24.92 13.74
C TRP A 683 21.37 -25.06 15.25
N LEU A 684 20.36 -24.74 16.08
CA LEU A 684 20.38 -24.91 17.53
C LEU A 684 20.33 -26.37 17.96
N LYS A 685 19.54 -27.24 17.29
CA LYS A 685 19.55 -28.70 17.46
C LYS A 685 20.89 -29.33 17.07
N ALA A 686 21.57 -28.77 16.06
CA ALA A 686 22.91 -29.20 15.68
C ALA A 686 23.98 -28.82 16.72
N ASN A 687 23.67 -27.84 17.59
CA ASN A 687 24.54 -27.31 18.64
C ASN A 687 24.01 -27.57 20.08
N GLU A 688 22.94 -28.37 20.25
CA GLU A 688 22.19 -28.61 21.50
C GLU A 688 22.95 -29.46 22.54
N HIS A 689 24.24 -29.67 22.34
CA HIS A 689 25.10 -30.51 23.19
C HIS A 689 26.33 -29.76 23.67
N ASP A 690 26.11 -28.63 24.34
CA ASP A 690 27.04 -28.16 25.35
C ASP A 690 26.24 -27.32 26.35
N ASN A 691 25.96 -27.91 27.51
CA ASN A 691 25.19 -27.27 28.56
C ASN A 691 25.85 -27.56 29.90
N SER A 692 26.67 -26.61 30.37
CA SER A 692 26.77 -26.19 31.77
C SER A 692 27.93 -25.22 32.02
N THR A 693 28.08 -24.17 31.22
CA THR A 693 28.68 -22.88 31.67
C THR A 693 28.29 -21.69 30.75
N GLU A 694 27.32 -21.88 29.84
CA GLU A 694 27.17 -21.10 28.59
C GLU A 694 26.46 -19.74 28.65
N ALA A 695 25.69 -19.37 29.68
CA ALA A 695 24.86 -18.15 29.61
C ALA A 695 25.67 -16.83 29.42
N ILE A 696 26.91 -16.79 29.91
CA ILE A 696 27.82 -15.65 29.69
C ILE A 696 28.38 -15.67 28.26
N LYS A 697 28.66 -16.85 27.72
CA LYS A 697 29.24 -17.04 26.39
C LYS A 697 28.24 -16.72 25.27
N THR A 698 26.96 -17.02 25.46
CA THR A 698 25.90 -16.71 24.48
C THR A 698 25.55 -15.22 24.45
N MET A 699 25.57 -14.53 25.59
CA MET A 699 25.50 -13.06 25.63
C MET A 699 26.69 -12.41 24.93
N ASP A 700 27.91 -12.92 25.15
CA ASP A 700 29.11 -12.46 24.45
C ASP A 700 28.99 -12.69 22.92
N ASP A 701 28.50 -13.86 22.48
CA ASP A 701 28.34 -14.17 21.05
C ASP A 701 27.30 -13.25 20.37
N ALA A 702 26.16 -12.98 21.02
CA ALA A 702 25.17 -12.03 20.53
C ALA A 702 25.77 -10.62 20.43
N HIS A 703 26.47 -10.17 21.47
CA HIS A 703 27.13 -8.86 21.51
C HIS A 703 28.15 -8.71 20.37
N ILE A 704 29.05 -9.69 20.20
CA ILE A 704 30.05 -9.72 19.13
C ILE A 704 29.39 -9.69 17.74
N ALA A 705 28.28 -10.41 17.53
CA ALA A 705 27.54 -10.38 16.27
C ALA A 705 26.95 -8.98 15.99
N GLY A 706 26.47 -8.28 17.02
CA GLY A 706 25.96 -6.91 16.94
C GLY A 706 27.06 -5.91 16.57
N GLU A 707 28.20 -5.97 17.26
CA GLU A 707 29.38 -5.15 16.99
C GLU A 707 29.87 -5.32 15.54
N ASN A 708 30.02 -6.56 15.08
CA ASN A 708 30.47 -6.86 13.72
C ASN A 708 29.54 -6.29 12.65
N ARG A 709 28.22 -6.38 12.88
CA ARG A 709 27.22 -5.79 11.99
C ARG A 709 27.33 -4.26 11.95
N ALA A 710 27.33 -3.62 13.12
CA ALA A 710 27.39 -2.17 13.24
C ALA A 710 28.67 -1.60 12.60
N MET A 711 29.80 -2.30 12.72
CA MET A 711 31.09 -1.90 12.17
C MET A 711 31.20 -2.03 10.64
N THR A 712 30.37 -2.86 10.01
CA THR A 712 30.53 -3.22 8.58
C THR A 712 30.57 -2.00 7.65
N PRO A 713 29.62 -1.04 7.71
CA PRO A 713 29.64 0.14 6.86
C PRO A 713 30.84 1.04 7.13
N LEU A 714 31.22 1.22 8.40
CA LEU A 714 32.29 2.12 8.81
C LEU A 714 33.66 1.59 8.35
N LEU A 715 33.88 0.27 8.46
CA LEU A 715 35.11 -0.37 7.96
C LEU A 715 35.20 -0.35 6.43
N ALA A 716 34.07 -0.54 5.73
CA ALA A 716 34.02 -0.43 4.28
C ALA A 716 34.37 1.00 3.82
N TRP A 717 33.82 2.01 4.51
CA TRP A 717 34.16 3.41 4.27
C TRP A 717 35.64 3.70 4.56
N ALA A 718 36.17 3.29 5.72
CA ALA A 718 37.58 3.49 6.10
C ALA A 718 38.54 2.90 5.05
N LYS A 719 38.22 1.70 4.55
CA LYS A 719 38.96 1.07 3.46
C LYS A 719 38.88 1.87 2.15
N SER A 720 37.70 2.42 1.82
CA SER A 720 37.51 3.25 0.62
C SER A 720 38.32 4.55 0.67
N GLN A 721 38.53 5.10 1.86
CA GLN A 721 39.34 6.31 2.08
C GLN A 721 40.84 6.00 2.16
N GLY A 722 41.24 4.72 2.17
CA GLY A 722 42.63 4.32 2.27
C GLY A 722 43.27 4.63 3.63
N LEU A 723 42.48 4.62 4.71
CA LEU A 723 42.98 4.87 6.06
C LEU A 723 44.08 3.88 6.44
N ALA A 724 45.13 4.38 7.08
CA ALA A 724 46.23 3.57 7.58
C ALA A 724 45.77 2.71 8.77
N PRO A 725 46.47 1.60 9.08
CA PRO A 725 46.07 0.69 10.16
C PRO A 725 45.89 1.37 11.54
N HIS A 726 46.69 2.39 11.84
CA HIS A 726 46.56 3.13 13.11
C HIS A 726 45.31 4.01 13.15
N GLU A 727 44.92 4.62 12.03
CA GLU A 727 43.68 5.41 11.90
C GLU A 727 42.45 4.50 11.99
N VAL A 728 42.50 3.31 11.37
CA VAL A 728 41.45 2.30 11.50
C VAL A 728 41.33 1.81 12.95
N SER A 729 42.44 1.66 13.66
CA SER A 729 42.44 1.28 15.08
C SER A 729 41.81 2.34 15.96
N GLU A 730 42.12 3.62 15.73
CA GLU A 730 41.51 4.75 16.47
C GLU A 730 40.01 4.83 16.18
N LEU A 731 39.62 4.73 14.91
CA LEU A 731 38.22 4.71 14.48
C LEU A 731 37.44 3.56 15.12
N SER A 732 38.04 2.37 15.20
CA SER A 732 37.42 1.19 15.82
C SER A 732 37.23 1.37 17.32
N SER A 733 38.20 1.99 18.01
CA SER A 733 38.08 2.30 19.44
C SER A 733 36.99 3.35 19.71
N ASN A 734 36.87 4.35 18.85
CA ASN A 734 35.78 5.32 18.91
C ASN A 734 34.42 4.65 18.68
N ALA A 735 34.34 3.76 17.70
CA ALA A 735 33.14 3.00 17.39
C ALA A 735 32.69 2.09 18.54
N GLU A 736 33.61 1.32 19.14
CA GLU A 736 33.35 0.51 20.33
C GLU A 736 32.77 1.38 21.45
N SER A 737 33.39 2.54 21.71
CA SER A 737 32.87 3.50 22.69
C SER A 737 31.45 3.96 22.36
N MET A 738 31.14 4.23 21.09
CA MET A 738 29.81 4.66 20.67
C MET A 738 28.78 3.54 20.75
N TYR A 739 29.13 2.30 20.42
CA TYR A 739 28.25 1.14 20.56
C TYR A 739 27.85 0.94 22.03
N VAL A 740 28.84 0.91 22.93
CA VAL A 740 28.63 0.80 24.38
C VAL A 740 27.83 1.98 24.94
N LYS A 741 28.11 3.22 24.49
CA LYS A 741 27.32 4.40 24.85
C LYS A 741 25.87 4.28 24.39
N GLY A 742 25.63 3.71 23.21
CA GLY A 742 24.28 3.40 22.71
C GLY A 742 23.57 2.44 23.65
N GLY A 743 24.23 1.34 24.00
CA GLY A 743 23.69 0.32 24.92
C GLY A 743 23.36 0.89 26.30
N ASN A 744 24.32 1.54 26.95
CA ASN A 744 24.12 2.22 28.25
C ASN A 744 23.02 3.28 28.20
N PHE A 745 22.77 3.85 27.02
CA PHE A 745 21.68 4.77 26.75
C PHE A 745 20.38 4.06 26.37
N SER A 746 20.22 2.78 26.65
CA SER A 746 18.93 2.11 26.60
C SER A 746 18.62 1.50 27.97
N ASP A 747 19.60 0.95 28.68
CA ASP A 747 19.47 0.29 29.99
C ASP A 747 18.60 1.05 31.04
N THR A 748 17.59 0.36 31.59
CA THR A 748 16.67 0.91 32.61
C THR A 748 17.17 0.84 34.05
N ASP A 749 18.18 0.03 34.37
CA ASP A 749 18.72 -0.02 35.73
C ASP A 749 19.48 1.26 36.09
N ASN A 750 20.04 1.95 35.08
CA ASN A 750 20.63 3.28 35.24
C ASN A 750 19.60 4.42 35.39
N GLY A 751 18.31 4.17 35.11
CA GLY A 751 17.22 5.13 35.28
C GLY A 751 16.58 5.16 36.67
N ARG A 752 16.99 4.28 37.59
CA ARG A 752 16.48 4.18 38.98
C ARG A 752 17.32 4.94 40.03
N ARG A 753 18.18 5.88 39.63
CA ARG A 753 18.93 6.73 40.58
C ARG A 753 18.30 8.09 40.81
#